data_AF-A0A1R1MEB9-F1
#
_entry.id   AF-A0A1R1MEB9-F1
#
_cell.length_a   1.000
_cell.length_b   1.000
_cell.length_c   1.000
_cell.angle_alpha   90.00
_cell.angle_beta   90.00
_cell.angle_gamma   90.00
#
_symmetry.space_group_name_H-M   'P 1'
#
loop_
_entity.id
_entity.type
_entity.pdbx_description
1 polymer ?
#
loop_
_entity_poly.entity_id
_entity_poly.type
_entity_poly.pdbx_seq_one_letter_code
_entity_poly.pdbx_strand_id
1 'polypeptide(L)'
;MKLVFKRCCLPAPLALSLLMTTLFLYSGSAFSALSFADQVQRMYVAYYGRPADPGGIQFWVGKLEQSDGNLDSIIDAFGNSQEYNERFGNLDNPALVNNIFLQLLGRNADSGGQAFYVEQIELGRMTLGSMALNIADGVPEGSTDAQTVSNKLTVANTYTQAVDSGQFSYSTADDISNAKTLLDSVVDNDDSRNSALSTIDDMGTGLDENQFYADNIATDIVQARCQLCHVQGGLSGHTRLVFDSIESEFQNQNNVTVFQNFVDSVTNGAELILSKIVGVNHGGGTIFNSSSNEYQNLSRFLDSLTGGNGLGNSNRSGFWSGVEMASATQTLRRASIISSGRLPTPEEQNNVSDNSEQSLRESLRGLMTGDGFHQFLIRGANDRLLTDGFFEGLDLTTTDSSEPYYPILADKAYTLRSQGQQDEWREWFRKFSYGTTRAPLELIAYVVENDKPYTEILTADYFMHNPQSAEVHRAGLSFASDDATIFKPGPNRGQILADDNLEVEFIQGIGLRIDSHGSYIAYPIAGVLNTQAFLSRYPTTETNRNRARSRWTHYHFLGVDIEKSASRTTDPEALADTDNPTLKNPNCTVCHITMDPVAGAFQNYGLEGFYRQSRGGNDSLPYQYKYPEDDEPSLYQYGDVWYRDMLAPGFENSLLPDNDNGLQWLAKEIVADPRFASATVKFWWPALMGEEALSAPEETSDSNYTQKLNAYEAQQADIETLAAGFIEGFTDRGPFNLRDLLVEMMLTPWFRGTGLIAANNVNRDDELLDVGVGRLLTPEELEAKTKALTGYAWRESDAYWKADGKWSALGDTYSIYYGGIDSNGITKRSRQLNTIMSNVALKQALEMSCQVVILDFGREDGDRKLFNDISRYITPLVIETQTESITASDRTQTQSISLTLELPVGATYLAASFTNDFYDEQDGDRNLIVSNLRVRNASGAVVASYNVADLESIEGAIKTTGGSYREDSWMLWSNGSILIPHQIDTAGRYTIEIDAWGQQAGPDPVEAKLSVEGRDPSAGNTKGALIIKDKLRYLHQQMFGEELSIYNIEIEKSYELLVELWTRRRDEDLTYAVDWDHEACRIGVEGFWDENRNDDFRDPQSMLGTWISMMVYFMSDYRYLYE
;
A
#
# COMPACT_ATOMS: atom_id res chain seq x y z
N MET A 1 -13.19 0.15 -42.90
CA MET A 1 -12.59 -0.18 -44.22
C MET A 1 -11.30 -0.96 -43.93
N LYS A 2 -11.20 -2.22 -44.39
CA LYS A 2 -10.10 -3.17 -44.12
C LYS A 2 -8.78 -2.71 -44.76
N LEU A 3 -7.62 -2.95 -44.13
CA LEU A 3 -6.46 -3.74 -44.61
C LEU A 3 -5.20 -3.47 -43.73
N VAL A 4 -4.73 -4.45 -42.94
CA VAL A 4 -3.61 -5.40 -43.18
C VAL A 4 -2.21 -4.81 -42.91
N PHE A 5 -1.63 -5.20 -41.76
CA PHE A 5 -0.20 -5.13 -41.45
C PHE A 5 0.53 -6.38 -41.98
N LYS A 6 1.63 -6.17 -42.70
CA LYS A 6 2.54 -7.20 -43.22
C LYS A 6 3.64 -7.49 -42.20
N ARG A 7 3.78 -8.77 -41.84
CA ARG A 7 4.97 -9.37 -41.21
C ARG A 7 6.15 -9.39 -42.19
N CYS A 8 7.35 -9.12 -41.69
CA CYS A 8 8.62 -9.45 -42.35
C CYS A 8 9.42 -10.40 -41.45
N CYS A 9 9.60 -11.64 -41.92
CA CYS A 9 10.70 -12.53 -41.55
C CYS A 9 11.81 -12.39 -42.60
N LEU A 10 13.07 -12.56 -42.19
CA LEU A 10 14.22 -13.01 -43.01
C LEU A 10 15.29 -13.62 -42.05
N PRO A 11 16.22 -14.49 -42.51
CA PRO A 11 16.51 -15.78 -41.90
C PRO A 11 17.99 -16.04 -41.55
N ALA A 12 18.26 -17.09 -40.76
CA ALA A 12 19.57 -17.73 -40.62
C ALA A 12 19.85 -18.66 -41.83
N PRO A 13 21.13 -18.92 -42.19
CA PRO A 13 21.68 -20.24 -41.86
C PRO A 13 23.22 -20.32 -41.64
N LEU A 14 23.66 -21.52 -41.24
CA LEU A 14 25.02 -22.12 -41.24
C LEU A 14 25.84 -22.09 -39.94
N ALA A 15 25.72 -23.15 -39.14
CA ALA A 15 26.84 -24.04 -38.79
C ALA A 15 26.36 -25.16 -37.84
N LEU A 16 25.95 -26.30 -38.40
CA LEU A 16 25.72 -27.55 -37.66
C LEU A 16 26.45 -28.67 -38.43
N SER A 17 27.69 -28.95 -38.06
CA SER A 17 28.47 -30.11 -38.55
C SER A 17 29.83 -30.15 -37.86
N LEU A 18 29.87 -30.55 -36.58
CA LEU A 18 30.89 -31.43 -35.99
C LEU A 18 30.58 -31.58 -34.49
N LEU A 19 30.96 -32.72 -33.91
CA LEU A 19 30.87 -33.09 -32.49
C LEU A 19 29.59 -33.81 -32.04
N MET A 20 29.47 -35.05 -32.50
CA MET A 20 29.23 -36.17 -31.61
C MET A 20 30.40 -37.15 -31.73
N THR A 21 30.74 -37.83 -30.63
CA THR A 21 31.77 -38.88 -30.46
C THR A 21 33.25 -38.48 -30.44
N THR A 22 33.72 -37.98 -29.29
CA THR A 22 34.86 -38.58 -28.57
C THR A 22 34.57 -38.55 -27.07
N LEU A 23 34.17 -39.72 -26.57
CA LEU A 23 33.98 -40.07 -25.17
C LEU A 23 35.34 -40.43 -24.55
N PHE A 24 35.51 -40.08 -23.27
CA PHE A 24 36.51 -40.57 -22.31
C PHE A 24 38.00 -40.20 -22.53
N LEU A 25 38.45 -39.22 -21.74
CA LEU A 25 39.54 -39.32 -20.75
C LEU A 25 40.14 -37.94 -20.52
N TYR A 26 39.61 -37.20 -19.54
CA TYR A 26 40.37 -36.31 -18.67
C TYR A 26 39.47 -35.99 -17.46
N SER A 27 39.46 -36.93 -16.52
CA SER A 27 39.10 -36.67 -15.13
C SER A 27 40.16 -35.76 -14.52
N GLY A 28 39.92 -34.45 -14.59
CA GLY A 28 40.53 -33.47 -13.69
C GLY A 28 39.44 -33.04 -12.71
N SER A 29 39.63 -33.38 -11.44
CA SER A 29 38.73 -33.12 -10.33
C SER A 29 38.26 -31.66 -10.32
N ALA A 30 36.98 -31.45 -10.60
CA ALA A 30 36.31 -30.19 -10.27
C ALA A 30 36.06 -30.21 -8.76
N PHE A 31 36.80 -29.37 -8.03
CA PHE A 31 36.49 -29.03 -6.64
C PHE A 31 35.10 -28.41 -6.60
N SER A 32 34.16 -29.05 -5.92
CA SER A 32 32.89 -28.46 -5.51
C SER A 32 33.16 -27.49 -4.36
N ALA A 33 32.75 -26.23 -4.50
CA ALA A 33 32.59 -25.34 -3.35
C ALA A 33 31.55 -25.96 -2.41
N LEU A 34 31.89 -26.16 -1.13
CA LEU A 34 30.96 -26.68 -0.11
C LEU A 34 29.81 -25.69 0.07
N SER A 35 28.56 -26.18 0.05
CA SER A 35 27.39 -25.35 0.38
C SER A 35 27.44 -24.89 1.84
N PHE A 36 26.77 -23.79 2.19
CA PHE A 36 26.68 -23.37 3.60
C PHE A 36 26.01 -24.44 4.48
N ALA A 37 25.06 -25.20 3.94
CA ALA A 37 24.46 -26.33 4.63
C ALA A 37 25.49 -27.43 4.95
N ASP A 38 26.38 -27.78 4.02
CA ASP A 38 27.45 -28.76 4.27
C ASP A 38 28.46 -28.25 5.32
N GLN A 39 28.74 -26.94 5.32
CA GLN A 39 29.62 -26.31 6.31
C GLN A 39 28.99 -26.36 7.71
N VAL A 40 27.70 -26.03 7.83
CA VAL A 40 26.95 -26.14 9.10
C VAL A 40 26.86 -27.59 9.55
N GLN A 41 26.55 -28.53 8.66
CA GLN A 41 26.48 -29.95 9.02
C GLN A 41 27.82 -30.44 9.57
N ARG A 42 28.93 -30.03 8.94
CA ARG A 42 30.27 -30.36 9.40
C ARG A 42 30.56 -29.83 10.80
N MET A 43 30.03 -28.67 11.15
CA MET A 43 30.10 -28.16 12.53
C MET A 43 29.26 -29.01 13.50
N TYR A 44 28.05 -29.42 13.15
CA TYR A 44 27.24 -30.31 14.00
C TYR A 44 27.94 -31.65 14.28
N VAL A 45 28.54 -32.25 13.25
CA VAL A 45 29.33 -33.47 13.39
C VAL A 45 30.57 -33.24 14.25
N ALA A 46 31.28 -32.13 14.07
CA ALA A 46 32.53 -31.83 14.78
C ALA A 46 32.33 -31.43 16.26
N TYR A 47 31.26 -30.68 16.58
CA TYR A 47 31.00 -30.15 17.94
C TYR A 47 30.08 -31.03 18.77
N TYR A 48 28.97 -31.48 18.18
CA TYR A 48 27.92 -32.17 18.92
C TYR A 48 27.97 -33.69 18.72
N GLY A 49 28.70 -34.16 17.70
CA GLY A 49 28.83 -35.56 17.35
C GLY A 49 27.53 -36.18 16.85
N ARG A 50 26.64 -35.37 16.28
CA ARG A 50 25.31 -35.79 15.79
C ARG A 50 24.95 -35.06 14.49
N PRO A 51 24.04 -35.60 13.66
CA PRO A 51 23.43 -34.86 12.55
C PRO A 51 22.68 -33.63 13.06
N ALA A 52 22.69 -32.55 12.28
CA ALA A 52 21.83 -31.40 12.57
C ALA A 52 20.36 -31.75 12.35
N ASP A 53 19.46 -31.17 13.13
CA ASP A 53 18.05 -31.17 12.78
C ASP A 53 17.79 -30.14 11.66
N PRO A 54 16.72 -30.30 10.86
CA PRO A 54 16.45 -29.40 9.73
C PRO A 54 16.34 -27.93 10.14
N GLY A 55 15.66 -27.65 11.26
CA GLY A 55 15.53 -26.29 11.81
C GLY A 55 16.87 -25.70 12.25
N GLY A 56 17.73 -26.53 12.84
CA GLY A 56 19.11 -26.21 13.18
C GLY A 56 19.94 -25.83 11.96
N ILE A 57 19.90 -26.59 10.86
CA ILE A 57 20.59 -26.21 9.62
C ILE A 57 20.09 -24.86 9.12
N GLN A 58 18.77 -24.68 9.01
CA GLN A 58 18.17 -23.44 8.51
C GLN A 58 18.57 -22.22 9.33
N PHE A 59 18.53 -22.35 10.67
CA PHE A 59 18.94 -21.28 11.58
C PHE A 59 20.40 -20.86 11.36
N TRP A 60 21.33 -21.81 11.32
CA TRP A 60 22.75 -21.48 11.19
C TRP A 60 23.17 -21.08 9.78
N VAL A 61 22.51 -21.61 8.74
CA VAL A 61 22.69 -21.14 7.35
C VAL A 61 22.21 -19.69 7.23
N GLY A 62 21.03 -19.35 7.77
CA GLY A 62 20.55 -17.97 7.78
C GLY A 62 21.48 -17.02 8.55
N LYS A 63 22.15 -17.50 9.62
CA LYS A 63 23.18 -16.73 10.34
C LYS A 63 24.47 -16.56 9.54
N LEU A 64 24.89 -17.56 8.76
CA LEU A 64 26.02 -17.45 7.84
C LEU A 64 25.73 -16.52 6.67
N GLU A 65 24.51 -16.54 6.13
CA GLU A 65 24.08 -15.63 5.06
C GLU A 65 24.08 -14.18 5.54
N GLN A 66 23.63 -13.92 6.77
CA GLN A 66 23.69 -12.60 7.41
C GLN A 66 25.14 -12.11 7.64
N SER A 67 26.13 -13.00 7.62
CA SER A 67 27.54 -12.67 7.84
C SER A 67 28.42 -12.87 6.60
N ASP A 68 27.81 -12.90 5.40
CA ASP A 68 28.49 -13.06 4.10
C ASP A 68 29.38 -14.32 4.03
N GLY A 69 28.91 -15.42 4.65
CA GLY A 69 29.61 -16.70 4.69
C GLY A 69 30.80 -16.75 5.66
N ASN A 70 30.94 -15.76 6.55
CA ASN A 70 32.02 -15.74 7.53
C ASN A 70 31.77 -16.75 8.67
N LEU A 71 32.35 -17.95 8.57
CA LEU A 71 32.18 -19.01 9.56
C LEU A 71 32.64 -18.61 10.97
N ASP A 72 33.66 -17.76 11.09
CA ASP A 72 34.18 -17.28 12.37
C ASP A 72 33.13 -16.47 13.17
N SER A 73 32.14 -15.89 12.48
CA SER A 73 31.08 -15.08 13.11
C SER A 73 30.03 -15.90 13.87
N ILE A 74 29.91 -17.20 13.58
CA ILE A 74 28.91 -18.09 14.21
C ILE A 74 29.56 -19.15 15.12
N ILE A 75 30.88 -19.31 15.06
CA ILE A 75 31.60 -20.44 15.65
C ILE A 75 31.65 -20.41 17.18
N ASP A 76 31.73 -19.21 17.76
CA ASP A 76 31.71 -19.03 19.22
C ASP A 76 30.30 -19.25 19.79
N ALA A 77 29.25 -19.12 18.99
CA ALA A 77 27.87 -19.39 19.42
C ALA A 77 27.59 -20.90 19.60
N PHE A 78 28.24 -21.76 18.80
CA PHE A 78 28.21 -23.21 19.01
C PHE A 78 28.87 -23.62 20.33
N GLY A 79 30.02 -23.02 20.67
CA GLY A 79 30.76 -23.31 21.90
C GLY A 79 30.17 -22.71 23.18
N ASN A 80 29.17 -21.83 23.07
CA ASN A 80 28.47 -21.21 24.20
C ASN A 80 27.01 -21.69 24.34
N SER A 81 26.58 -22.67 23.54
CA SER A 81 25.20 -23.16 23.59
C SER A 81 24.88 -23.88 24.90
N GLN A 82 23.60 -23.92 25.28
CA GLN A 82 23.16 -24.65 26.46
C GLN A 82 23.51 -26.15 26.34
N GLU A 83 23.30 -26.75 25.17
CA GLU A 83 23.67 -28.14 24.88
C GLU A 83 25.18 -28.37 25.07
N TYR A 84 26.02 -27.43 24.63
CA TYR A 84 27.46 -27.53 24.79
C TYR A 84 27.87 -27.50 26.27
N ASN A 85 27.35 -26.54 27.03
CA ASN A 85 27.67 -26.36 28.45
C ASN A 85 27.22 -27.55 29.30
N GLU A 86 26.03 -28.09 29.06
CA GLU A 86 25.50 -29.26 29.77
C GLU A 86 26.33 -30.52 29.53
N ARG A 87 26.90 -30.66 28.33
CA ARG A 87 27.61 -31.88 27.92
C ARG A 87 29.12 -31.82 28.13
N PHE A 88 29.71 -30.64 27.99
CA PHE A 88 31.16 -30.48 27.91
C PHE A 88 31.72 -29.46 28.89
N GLY A 89 30.88 -28.65 29.56
CA GLY A 89 31.32 -27.57 30.46
C GLY A 89 32.08 -28.02 31.71
N ASN A 90 32.09 -29.33 32.03
CA ASN A 90 32.83 -29.91 33.16
C ASN A 90 34.13 -30.61 32.75
N LEU A 91 34.48 -30.65 31.45
CA LEU A 91 35.70 -31.29 30.96
C LEU A 91 36.89 -30.32 31.01
N ASP A 92 38.10 -30.84 31.25
CA ASP A 92 39.32 -30.07 31.12
C ASP A 92 39.76 -29.94 29.65
N ASN A 93 40.63 -28.96 29.34
CA ASN A 93 41.08 -28.71 27.98
C ASN A 93 41.63 -29.97 27.27
N PRO A 94 42.43 -30.85 27.92
CA PRO A 94 42.85 -32.12 27.31
C PRO A 94 41.67 -33.04 26.92
N ALA A 95 40.66 -33.18 27.78
CA ALA A 95 39.49 -34.01 27.49
C ALA A 95 38.61 -33.40 26.38
N LEU A 96 38.46 -32.08 26.35
CA LEU A 96 37.74 -31.34 25.30
C LEU A 96 38.40 -31.50 23.93
N VAL A 97 39.73 -31.38 23.86
CA VAL A 97 40.50 -31.60 22.63
C VAL A 97 40.31 -33.04 22.14
N ASN A 98 40.42 -34.04 23.02
CA ASN A 98 40.21 -35.43 22.64
C ASN A 98 38.77 -35.71 22.18
N ASN A 99 37.78 -35.03 22.75
CA ASN A 99 36.38 -35.21 22.38
C ASN A 99 36.11 -34.80 20.92
N ILE A 100 36.64 -33.66 20.49
CA ILE A 100 36.53 -33.18 19.11
C ILE A 100 37.22 -34.14 18.13
N PHE A 101 38.40 -34.66 18.50
CA PHE A 101 39.08 -35.69 17.70
C PHE A 101 38.26 -36.98 17.57
N LEU A 102 37.60 -37.42 18.64
CA LEU A 102 36.74 -38.62 18.60
C LEU A 102 35.48 -38.40 17.76
N GLN A 103 34.80 -37.27 17.92
CA GLN A 103 33.57 -36.95 17.19
C GLN A 103 33.83 -36.83 15.69
N LEU A 104 34.90 -36.12 15.32
CA LEU A 104 35.21 -35.82 13.92
C LEU A 104 35.98 -36.95 13.24
N LEU A 105 37.00 -37.51 13.90
CA LEU A 105 37.95 -38.47 13.30
C LEU A 105 37.81 -39.91 13.81
N GLY A 106 36.97 -40.16 14.82
CA GLY A 106 36.78 -41.51 15.37
C GLY A 106 37.98 -42.05 16.17
N ARG A 107 38.95 -41.20 16.52
CA ARG A 107 40.17 -41.57 17.26
C ARG A 107 40.56 -40.46 18.23
N ASN A 108 41.37 -40.77 19.24
CA ASN A 108 41.95 -39.74 20.11
C ASN A 108 43.00 -38.89 19.38
N ALA A 109 43.25 -37.68 19.88
CA ALA A 109 44.41 -36.90 19.47
C ALA A 109 45.69 -37.65 19.89
N ASP A 110 46.74 -37.57 19.06
CA ASP A 110 48.06 -38.01 19.50
C ASP A 110 48.62 -37.02 20.54
N SER A 111 49.61 -37.45 21.32
CA SER A 111 50.15 -36.64 22.42
C SER A 111 50.73 -35.29 21.97
N GLY A 112 51.20 -35.18 20.73
CA GLY A 112 51.73 -33.93 20.17
C GLY A 112 50.61 -32.99 19.73
N GLY A 113 49.62 -33.51 19.00
CA GLY A 113 48.44 -32.77 18.60
C GLY A 113 47.62 -32.28 19.79
N GLN A 114 47.42 -33.12 20.80
CA GLN A 114 46.70 -32.74 22.02
C GLN A 114 47.42 -31.61 22.77
N ALA A 115 48.73 -31.73 22.97
CA ALA A 115 49.52 -30.71 23.65
C ALA A 115 49.51 -29.37 22.92
N PHE A 116 49.59 -29.39 21.58
CA PHE A 116 49.54 -28.20 20.75
C PHE A 116 48.21 -27.44 20.92
N TYR A 117 47.07 -28.12 20.79
CA TYR A 117 45.76 -27.49 20.87
C TYR A 117 45.42 -27.02 22.29
N VAL A 118 45.81 -27.78 23.31
CA VAL A 118 45.68 -27.35 24.72
C VAL A 118 46.45 -26.05 24.95
N GLU A 119 47.70 -25.96 24.45
CA GLU A 119 48.50 -24.73 24.56
C GLU A 119 47.84 -23.55 23.82
N GLN A 120 47.28 -23.74 22.62
CA GLN A 120 46.62 -22.65 21.89
C GLN A 120 45.38 -22.13 22.62
N ILE A 121 44.62 -23.00 23.27
CA ILE A 121 43.45 -22.64 24.08
C ILE A 121 43.88 -21.90 25.35
N GLU A 122 44.87 -22.41 26.08
CA GLU A 122 45.38 -21.79 27.31
C GLU A 122 45.99 -20.40 27.08
N LEU A 123 46.62 -20.19 25.92
CA LEU A 123 47.16 -18.89 25.51
C LEU A 123 46.09 -17.94 24.94
N GLY A 124 44.82 -18.35 24.86
CA GLY A 124 43.72 -17.56 24.32
C GLY A 124 43.83 -17.28 22.82
N ARG A 125 44.60 -18.10 22.09
CA ARG A 125 44.84 -17.94 20.64
C ARG A 125 43.82 -18.68 19.77
N MET A 126 43.10 -19.64 20.35
CA MET A 126 42.02 -20.38 19.71
C MET A 126 40.89 -20.62 20.71
N THR A 127 39.65 -20.48 20.26
CA THR A 127 38.47 -21.03 20.93
C THR A 127 38.30 -22.50 20.53
N LEU A 128 37.56 -23.27 21.34
CA LEU A 128 37.17 -24.63 20.97
C LEU A 128 36.44 -24.64 19.61
N GLY A 129 35.69 -23.57 19.31
CA GLY A 129 35.12 -23.17 18.02
C GLY A 129 36.13 -23.12 16.86
N SER A 130 37.11 -22.23 16.96
CA SER A 130 38.14 -22.14 15.91
C SER A 130 38.99 -23.42 15.77
N MET A 131 39.10 -24.22 16.84
CA MET A 131 39.88 -25.45 16.84
C MET A 131 39.24 -26.58 16.03
N ALA A 132 37.93 -26.88 16.17
CA ALA A 132 37.35 -28.00 15.43
C ALA A 132 37.33 -27.74 13.92
N LEU A 133 37.16 -26.47 13.51
CA LEU A 133 37.34 -26.06 12.11
C LEU A 133 38.80 -26.27 11.67
N ASN A 134 39.77 -25.85 12.48
CA ASN A 134 41.20 -26.06 12.19
C ASN A 134 41.57 -27.55 12.06
N ILE A 135 41.01 -28.41 12.92
CA ILE A 135 41.19 -29.86 12.85
C ILE A 135 40.54 -30.42 11.58
N ALA A 136 39.31 -29.99 11.27
CA ALA A 136 38.57 -30.46 10.10
C ALA A 136 39.29 -30.05 8.79
N ASP A 137 39.74 -28.81 8.68
CA ASP A 137 40.46 -28.29 7.52
C ASP A 137 41.90 -28.83 7.41
N GLY A 138 42.48 -29.23 8.55
CA GLY A 138 43.81 -29.81 8.63
C GLY A 138 43.89 -31.30 8.27
N VAL A 139 42.76 -31.96 7.98
CA VAL A 139 42.74 -33.38 7.59
C VAL A 139 43.34 -33.55 6.19
N PRO A 140 44.44 -34.31 6.01
CA PRO A 140 45.04 -34.47 4.69
C PRO A 140 44.12 -35.23 3.73
N GLU A 141 43.94 -34.70 2.54
CA GLU A 141 43.16 -35.34 1.48
C GLU A 141 43.71 -36.75 1.18
N GLY A 142 42.81 -37.74 1.06
CA GLY A 142 43.17 -39.14 0.82
C GLY A 142 43.67 -39.92 2.05
N SER A 143 43.66 -39.33 3.25
CA SER A 143 43.94 -40.04 4.51
C SER A 143 42.73 -40.85 5.01
N THR A 144 42.97 -41.78 5.94
CA THR A 144 41.89 -42.53 6.64
C THR A 144 40.95 -41.58 7.38
N ASP A 145 41.50 -40.53 7.98
CA ASP A 145 40.74 -39.47 8.66
C ASP A 145 39.82 -38.71 7.69
N ALA A 146 40.30 -38.41 6.46
CA ALA A 146 39.47 -37.79 5.43
C ALA A 146 38.30 -38.68 5.02
N GLN A 147 38.52 -40.00 4.95
CA GLN A 147 37.47 -40.97 4.67
C GLN A 147 36.44 -41.07 5.80
N THR A 148 36.88 -41.06 7.07
CA THR A 148 35.97 -41.04 8.22
C THR A 148 35.08 -39.80 8.23
N VAL A 149 35.65 -38.60 8.02
CA VAL A 149 34.90 -37.34 7.97
C VAL A 149 33.89 -37.38 6.82
N SER A 150 34.30 -37.81 5.62
CA SER A 150 33.42 -37.92 4.45
C SER A 150 32.24 -38.89 4.69
N ASN A 151 32.53 -40.07 5.26
CA ASN A 151 31.50 -41.05 5.58
C ASN A 151 30.50 -40.53 6.62
N LYS A 152 30.99 -39.87 7.68
CA LYS A 152 30.14 -39.26 8.72
C LYS A 152 29.26 -38.15 8.16
N LEU A 153 29.81 -37.28 7.31
CA LEU A 153 29.02 -36.22 6.66
C LEU A 153 27.94 -36.79 5.75
N THR A 154 28.25 -37.85 5.00
CA THR A 154 27.26 -38.52 4.14
C THR A 154 26.09 -39.07 4.97
N VAL A 155 26.38 -39.82 6.03
CA VAL A 155 25.34 -40.38 6.92
C VAL A 155 24.55 -39.28 7.62
N ALA A 156 25.24 -38.23 8.09
CA ALA A 156 24.59 -37.13 8.78
C ALA A 156 23.67 -36.34 7.84
N ASN A 157 24.10 -36.04 6.61
CA ASN A 157 23.26 -35.39 5.60
C ASN A 157 22.03 -36.24 5.26
N THR A 158 22.19 -37.56 5.07
CA THR A 158 21.05 -38.45 4.83
C THR A 158 20.10 -38.53 6.01
N TYR A 159 20.62 -38.53 7.25
CA TYR A 159 19.78 -38.52 8.45
C TYR A 159 18.99 -37.21 8.57
N THR A 160 19.65 -36.06 8.39
CA THR A 160 18.96 -34.76 8.39
C THR A 160 17.91 -34.71 7.29
N GLN A 161 18.21 -35.21 6.09
CA GLN A 161 17.26 -35.28 4.99
C GLN A 161 16.08 -36.22 5.27
N ALA A 162 16.29 -37.35 5.95
CA ALA A 162 15.23 -38.26 6.38
C ALA A 162 14.28 -37.57 7.39
N VAL A 163 14.83 -36.82 8.33
CA VAL A 163 14.05 -36.00 9.27
C VAL A 163 13.32 -34.86 8.56
N ASP A 164 13.98 -34.16 7.63
CA ASP A 164 13.41 -33.05 6.84
C ASP A 164 12.28 -33.53 5.93
N SER A 165 12.42 -34.73 5.37
CA SER A 165 11.38 -35.41 4.60
C SER A 165 10.32 -36.09 5.49
N GLY A 166 10.43 -35.96 6.81
CA GLY A 166 9.43 -36.43 7.77
C GLY A 166 9.39 -37.95 7.95
N GLN A 167 10.44 -38.68 7.56
CA GLN A 167 10.52 -40.14 7.69
C GLN A 167 10.46 -40.61 9.15
N PHE A 168 11.01 -39.83 10.09
CA PHE A 168 10.92 -40.07 11.53
C PHE A 168 11.19 -38.79 12.34
N SER A 169 10.86 -38.81 13.64
CA SER A 169 11.05 -37.68 14.56
C SER A 169 12.50 -37.49 15.00
N TYR A 170 12.89 -36.24 15.30
CA TYR A 170 14.18 -35.89 15.86
C TYR A 170 14.04 -34.78 16.90
N SER A 171 13.28 -35.05 17.97
CA SER A 171 12.86 -34.03 18.95
C SER A 171 13.08 -34.43 20.41
N THR A 172 13.33 -35.71 20.69
CA THR A 172 13.56 -36.21 22.06
C THR A 172 15.04 -36.43 22.36
N ALA A 173 15.40 -36.49 23.64
CA ALA A 173 16.76 -36.83 24.08
C ALA A 173 17.19 -38.23 23.61
N ASP A 174 16.25 -39.16 23.48
CA ASP A 174 16.50 -40.51 22.98
C ASP A 174 16.79 -40.49 21.47
N ASP A 175 16.07 -39.69 20.68
CA ASP A 175 16.34 -39.53 19.23
C ASP A 175 17.74 -38.96 18.99
N ILE A 176 18.14 -37.96 19.78
CA ILE A 176 19.49 -37.37 19.77
C ILE A 176 20.55 -38.41 20.13
N SER A 177 20.30 -39.23 21.16
CA SER A 177 21.21 -40.29 21.58
C SER A 177 21.36 -41.38 20.51
N ASN A 178 20.27 -41.73 19.82
CA ASN A 178 20.25 -42.71 18.74
C ASN A 178 21.00 -42.20 17.51
N ALA A 179 20.75 -40.96 17.08
CA ALA A 179 21.45 -40.33 15.96
C ALA A 179 22.96 -40.22 16.20
N LYS A 180 23.36 -39.94 17.45
CA LYS A 180 24.75 -39.95 17.86
C LYS A 180 25.36 -41.36 17.81
N THR A 181 24.68 -42.35 18.40
CA THR A 181 25.16 -43.74 18.41
C THR A 181 25.36 -44.26 16.99
N LEU A 182 24.45 -43.90 16.08
CA LEU A 182 24.55 -44.17 14.66
C LEU A 182 25.81 -43.55 14.05
N LEU A 183 26.06 -42.26 14.30
CA LEU A 183 27.20 -41.54 13.74
C LEU A 183 28.55 -41.99 14.34
N ASP A 184 28.58 -42.37 15.62
CA ASP A 184 29.75 -42.92 16.31
C ASP A 184 30.17 -44.28 15.72
N SER A 185 29.24 -45.03 15.11
CA SER A 185 29.52 -46.31 14.44
C SER A 185 30.18 -46.17 13.06
N VAL A 186 30.23 -44.95 12.51
CA VAL A 186 30.75 -44.67 11.15
C VAL A 186 32.26 -44.42 11.21
N VAL A 187 33.02 -45.22 10.48
CA VAL A 187 34.49 -45.20 10.46
C VAL A 187 35.03 -45.12 9.02
N ASP A 188 36.34 -45.31 8.83
CA ASP A 188 37.10 -45.19 7.57
C ASP A 188 36.85 -46.32 6.54
N ASN A 189 35.66 -46.95 6.55
CA ASN A 189 35.28 -47.95 5.54
C ASN A 189 33.81 -47.83 5.10
N ASP A 190 33.55 -48.26 3.86
CA ASP A 190 32.23 -48.18 3.22
C ASP A 190 31.16 -49.06 3.90
N ASP A 191 31.55 -50.18 4.52
CA ASP A 191 30.61 -51.09 5.19
C ASP A 191 29.93 -50.42 6.39
N SER A 192 30.69 -49.65 7.18
CA SER A 192 30.15 -48.87 8.31
C SER A 192 29.19 -47.77 7.85
N ARG A 193 29.52 -47.07 6.76
CA ARG A 193 28.64 -46.07 6.13
C ARG A 193 27.35 -46.71 5.63
N ASN A 194 27.45 -47.79 4.85
CA ASN A 194 26.29 -48.43 4.24
C ASN A 194 25.37 -49.07 5.29
N SER A 195 25.92 -49.62 6.38
CA SER A 195 25.13 -50.14 7.50
C SER A 195 24.35 -49.04 8.21
N ALA A 196 24.97 -47.87 8.40
CA ALA A 196 24.30 -46.71 8.98
C ALA A 196 23.19 -46.17 8.06
N LEU A 197 23.43 -46.11 6.75
CA LEU A 197 22.42 -45.70 5.77
C LEU A 197 21.22 -46.67 5.72
N SER A 198 21.44 -47.98 5.81
CA SER A 198 20.36 -48.98 5.89
C SER A 198 19.51 -48.81 7.15
N THR A 199 20.13 -48.44 8.26
CA THR A 199 19.41 -48.20 9.53
C THR A 199 18.46 -47.00 9.41
N ILE A 200 18.85 -45.97 8.66
CA ILE A 200 18.00 -44.79 8.40
C ILE A 200 16.78 -45.17 7.55
N ASP A 201 16.98 -46.00 6.53
CA ASP A 201 15.90 -46.47 5.64
C ASP A 201 14.85 -47.32 6.39
N ASP A 202 15.32 -48.21 7.29
CA ASP A 202 14.45 -49.08 8.09
C ASP A 202 13.61 -48.31 9.13
N MET A 203 14.01 -47.09 9.52
CA MET A 203 13.26 -46.26 10.48
C MET A 203 11.96 -45.68 9.89
N GLY A 204 11.75 -45.73 8.56
CA GLY A 204 10.65 -45.04 7.86
C GLY A 204 9.45 -45.89 7.37
N THR A 205 9.38 -47.20 7.63
CA THR A 205 8.41 -48.11 6.95
C THR A 205 7.28 -48.70 7.82
N GLY A 206 6.69 -47.92 8.75
CA GLY A 206 5.55 -48.42 9.54
C GLY A 206 4.75 -47.38 10.32
N LEU A 207 4.07 -46.46 9.64
CA LEU A 207 3.06 -45.60 10.28
C LEU A 207 1.77 -46.41 10.52
N ASP A 208 1.36 -46.56 11.78
CA ASP A 208 0.00 -47.01 12.12
C ASP A 208 -0.96 -45.83 11.90
N GLU A 209 -1.80 -45.89 10.87
CA GLU A 209 -2.64 -44.75 10.47
C GLU A 209 -3.66 -44.36 11.56
N ASN A 210 -4.11 -45.31 12.37
CA ASN A 210 -5.06 -45.03 13.45
C ASN A 210 -4.37 -44.31 14.63
N GLN A 211 -3.15 -44.74 14.97
CA GLN A 211 -2.36 -44.10 16.01
C GLN A 211 -1.89 -42.71 15.56
N PHE A 212 -1.40 -42.57 14.33
CA PHE A 212 -0.98 -41.27 13.78
C PHE A 212 -2.16 -40.28 13.72
N TYR A 213 -3.34 -40.75 13.29
CA TYR A 213 -4.56 -39.95 13.31
C TYR A 213 -4.91 -39.50 14.72
N ALA A 214 -4.89 -40.42 15.70
CA ALA A 214 -5.20 -40.09 17.09
C ALA A 214 -4.24 -39.04 17.68
N ASP A 215 -2.94 -39.16 17.38
CA ASP A 215 -1.91 -38.31 17.98
C ASP A 215 -1.76 -36.95 17.28
N ASN A 216 -2.06 -36.84 15.98
CA ASN A 216 -1.70 -35.66 15.18
C ASN A 216 -2.86 -35.03 14.39
N ILE A 217 -4.00 -35.71 14.23
CA ILE A 217 -5.11 -35.27 13.36
C ILE A 217 -6.42 -35.08 14.14
N ALA A 218 -6.74 -35.97 15.08
CA ALA A 218 -8.06 -36.03 15.71
C ALA A 218 -8.42 -34.71 16.42
N THR A 219 -7.61 -34.29 17.38
CA THR A 219 -7.88 -33.11 18.22
C THR A 219 -7.63 -31.80 17.45
N ASP A 220 -6.40 -31.64 16.94
CA ASP A 220 -5.92 -30.34 16.46
C ASP A 220 -6.46 -29.97 15.07
N ILE A 221 -6.91 -30.95 14.29
CA ILE A 221 -7.38 -30.74 12.92
C ILE A 221 -8.87 -31.02 12.81
N VAL A 222 -9.27 -32.26 13.06
CA VAL A 222 -10.64 -32.69 12.76
C VAL A 222 -11.63 -32.11 13.77
N GLN A 223 -11.39 -32.25 15.06
CA GLN A 223 -12.28 -31.74 16.10
C GLN A 223 -12.23 -30.21 16.19
N ALA A 224 -11.04 -29.62 16.18
CA ALA A 224 -10.87 -28.18 16.32
C ALA A 224 -11.36 -27.37 15.11
N ARG A 225 -11.25 -27.90 13.88
CA ARG A 225 -11.51 -27.12 12.65
C ARG A 225 -12.53 -27.77 11.73
N CYS A 226 -12.33 -29.03 11.33
CA CYS A 226 -13.17 -29.63 10.30
C CYS A 226 -14.61 -29.90 10.79
N GLN A 227 -14.76 -30.41 12.01
CA GLN A 227 -16.05 -30.78 12.61
C GLN A 227 -16.98 -29.59 12.85
N LEU A 228 -16.46 -28.36 12.86
CA LEU A 228 -17.29 -27.16 12.93
C LEU A 228 -18.30 -27.10 11.77
N CYS A 229 -17.94 -27.66 10.61
CA CYS A 229 -18.76 -27.67 9.41
C CYS A 229 -19.09 -29.09 8.92
N HIS A 230 -18.13 -30.01 8.96
CA HIS A 230 -18.20 -31.36 8.39
C HIS A 230 -18.77 -32.38 9.38
N VAL A 231 -19.96 -32.12 9.92
CA VAL A 231 -20.71 -33.03 10.81
C VAL A 231 -22.13 -33.21 10.30
N GLN A 232 -22.82 -34.26 10.76
CA GLN A 232 -24.21 -34.49 10.37
C GLN A 232 -25.08 -33.30 10.78
N GLY A 233 -25.72 -32.66 9.80
CA GLY A 233 -26.52 -31.44 10.02
C GLY A 233 -25.73 -30.13 10.09
N GLY A 234 -24.39 -30.16 10.00
CA GLY A 234 -23.54 -28.97 9.90
C GLY A 234 -23.46 -28.40 8.47
N LEU A 235 -22.77 -27.27 8.30
CA LEU A 235 -22.67 -26.53 7.02
C LEU A 235 -22.23 -27.41 5.83
N SER A 236 -21.29 -28.32 6.08
CA SER A 236 -20.74 -29.27 5.11
C SER A 236 -21.26 -30.70 5.32
N GLY A 237 -22.34 -30.88 6.08
CA GLY A 237 -22.93 -32.19 6.41
C GLY A 237 -23.56 -32.94 5.23
N HIS A 238 -23.67 -32.29 4.06
CA HIS A 238 -24.11 -32.87 2.79
C HIS A 238 -22.94 -33.34 1.92
N THR A 239 -21.69 -33.07 2.33
CA THR A 239 -20.50 -33.48 1.59
C THR A 239 -20.19 -34.96 1.84
N ARG A 240 -19.18 -35.50 1.14
CA ARG A 240 -18.71 -36.88 1.32
C ARG A 240 -17.72 -37.04 2.49
N LEU A 241 -17.34 -35.92 3.11
CA LEU A 241 -16.50 -35.85 4.31
C LEU A 241 -17.38 -35.41 5.47
N VAL A 242 -17.98 -36.36 6.18
CA VAL A 242 -18.81 -36.09 7.36
C VAL A 242 -18.23 -36.88 8.52
N PHE A 243 -17.69 -36.17 9.50
CA PHE A 243 -17.01 -36.73 10.66
C PHE A 243 -17.98 -37.02 11.79
N ASP A 244 -17.71 -38.09 12.53
CA ASP A 244 -18.42 -38.49 13.74
C ASP A 244 -18.04 -37.56 14.89
N SER A 245 -19.02 -36.82 15.41
CA SER A 245 -18.87 -35.86 16.52
C SER A 245 -19.23 -36.46 17.88
N ILE A 246 -19.69 -37.72 17.94
CA ILE A 246 -20.04 -38.39 19.19
C ILE A 246 -18.80 -39.09 19.75
N GLU A 247 -18.35 -38.67 20.93
CA GLU A 247 -17.24 -39.32 21.63
C GLU A 247 -17.54 -40.82 21.87
N SER A 248 -16.73 -41.69 21.26
CA SER A 248 -16.81 -43.14 21.41
C SER A 248 -15.44 -43.79 21.18
N GLU A 249 -15.26 -45.03 21.63
CA GLU A 249 -13.99 -45.76 21.44
C GLU A 249 -13.65 -46.01 19.95
N PHE A 250 -14.64 -45.90 19.06
CA PHE A 250 -14.49 -46.10 17.62
C PHE A 250 -14.45 -44.78 16.83
N GLN A 251 -14.58 -43.62 17.48
CA GLN A 251 -14.70 -42.32 16.80
C GLN A 251 -13.52 -42.05 15.84
N ASN A 252 -12.29 -42.25 16.31
CA ASN A 252 -11.09 -42.05 15.50
C ASN A 252 -11.05 -43.02 14.31
N GLN A 253 -11.37 -44.29 14.54
CA GLN A 253 -11.40 -45.31 13.49
C GLN A 253 -12.47 -45.01 12.43
N ASN A 254 -13.64 -44.53 12.85
CA ASN A 254 -14.72 -44.10 11.97
C ASN A 254 -14.25 -42.92 11.11
N ASN A 255 -13.61 -41.91 11.71
CA ASN A 255 -13.14 -40.73 10.98
C ASN A 255 -11.96 -41.01 10.03
N VAL A 256 -11.05 -41.93 10.39
CA VAL A 256 -10.03 -42.45 9.46
C VAL A 256 -10.71 -43.11 8.24
N THR A 257 -11.76 -43.90 8.49
CA THR A 257 -12.53 -44.55 7.42
C THR A 257 -13.23 -43.54 6.50
N VAL A 258 -13.68 -42.40 7.03
CA VAL A 258 -14.24 -41.29 6.22
C VAL A 258 -13.20 -40.74 5.25
N PHE A 259 -11.98 -40.47 5.71
CA PHE A 259 -10.88 -40.03 4.85
C PHE A 259 -10.50 -41.08 3.80
N GLN A 260 -10.32 -42.34 4.21
CA GLN A 260 -9.97 -43.43 3.30
C GLN A 260 -11.02 -43.59 2.19
N ASN A 261 -12.31 -43.65 2.56
CA ASN A 261 -13.39 -43.79 1.60
C ASN A 261 -13.42 -42.63 0.60
N PHE A 262 -13.15 -41.40 1.04
CA PHE A 262 -13.12 -40.25 0.15
C PHE A 262 -11.96 -40.34 -0.85
N VAL A 263 -10.75 -40.59 -0.35
CA VAL A 263 -9.53 -40.68 -1.15
C VAL A 263 -9.63 -41.80 -2.19
N ASP A 264 -10.17 -42.96 -1.83
CA ASP A 264 -10.32 -44.12 -2.73
C ASP A 264 -11.33 -43.88 -3.87
N SER A 265 -12.30 -42.99 -3.65
CA SER A 265 -13.47 -42.85 -4.51
C SER A 265 -13.56 -41.53 -5.25
N VAL A 266 -12.57 -40.65 -5.05
CA VAL A 266 -12.41 -39.37 -5.74
C VAL A 266 -11.04 -39.36 -6.40
N THR A 267 -11.00 -39.11 -7.71
CA THR A 267 -9.73 -38.95 -8.43
C THR A 267 -8.94 -37.80 -7.82
N ASN A 268 -7.69 -38.06 -7.41
CA ASN A 268 -6.84 -37.13 -6.67
C ASN A 268 -7.50 -36.61 -5.38
N GLY A 269 -8.21 -37.50 -4.66
CA GLY A 269 -8.98 -37.13 -3.47
C GLY A 269 -8.14 -36.55 -2.34
N ALA A 270 -6.91 -37.02 -2.16
CA ALA A 270 -5.97 -36.48 -1.17
C ALA A 270 -5.55 -35.04 -1.53
N GLU A 271 -5.18 -34.80 -2.78
CA GLU A 271 -4.83 -33.48 -3.30
C GLU A 271 -6.03 -32.53 -3.29
N LEU A 272 -7.24 -33.05 -3.52
CA LEU A 272 -8.47 -32.28 -3.41
C LEU A 272 -8.72 -31.83 -1.95
N ILE A 273 -8.47 -32.70 -0.96
CA ILE A 273 -8.58 -32.30 0.45
C ILE A 273 -7.56 -31.20 0.77
N LEU A 274 -6.30 -31.41 0.39
CA LEU A 274 -5.22 -30.45 0.64
C LEU A 274 -5.48 -29.09 -0.04
N SER A 275 -5.94 -29.08 -1.30
CA SER A 275 -6.32 -27.83 -1.98
C SER A 275 -7.52 -27.14 -1.32
N LYS A 276 -8.52 -27.89 -0.85
CA LYS A 276 -9.69 -27.33 -0.15
C LYS A 276 -9.29 -26.67 1.17
N ILE A 277 -8.43 -27.30 1.98
CA ILE A 277 -8.06 -26.76 3.29
C ILE A 277 -7.17 -25.52 3.19
N VAL A 278 -6.44 -25.31 2.09
CA VAL A 278 -5.74 -24.03 1.85
C VAL A 278 -6.69 -22.94 1.31
N GLY A 279 -7.97 -23.26 1.06
CA GLY A 279 -9.01 -22.30 0.68
C GLY A 279 -9.48 -22.37 -0.77
N VAL A 280 -8.89 -23.24 -1.61
CA VAL A 280 -9.23 -23.34 -3.03
C VAL A 280 -10.65 -23.91 -3.20
N ASN A 281 -11.57 -23.07 -3.69
CA ASN A 281 -12.98 -23.42 -3.86
C ASN A 281 -13.63 -23.98 -2.56
N HIS A 282 -13.16 -23.55 -1.38
CA HIS A 282 -13.69 -23.99 -0.10
C HIS A 282 -14.53 -22.88 0.52
N GLY A 283 -15.82 -23.15 0.76
CA GLY A 283 -16.77 -22.12 1.19
C GLY A 283 -16.53 -21.53 2.58
N GLY A 284 -15.72 -22.20 3.40
CA GLY A 284 -15.26 -21.69 4.70
C GLY A 284 -13.97 -20.86 4.61
N GLY A 285 -13.42 -20.64 3.42
CA GLY A 285 -12.10 -20.03 3.25
C GLY A 285 -10.96 -20.99 3.59
N THR A 286 -9.77 -20.43 3.83
CA THR A 286 -8.57 -21.15 4.28
C THR A 286 -8.76 -21.70 5.69
N ILE A 287 -8.44 -22.97 5.88
CA ILE A 287 -8.46 -23.68 7.16
C ILE A 287 -7.04 -23.82 7.72
N PHE A 288 -6.09 -24.22 6.86
CA PHE A 288 -4.67 -24.33 7.21
C PHE A 288 -3.80 -23.84 6.05
N ASN A 289 -2.73 -23.13 6.36
CA ASN A 289 -1.68 -22.79 5.39
C ASN A 289 -0.85 -24.04 5.05
N SER A 290 -0.37 -24.18 3.82
CA SER A 290 0.48 -25.30 3.39
C SER A 290 1.79 -25.46 4.20
N SER A 291 2.27 -24.40 4.85
CA SER A 291 3.44 -24.41 5.75
C SER A 291 3.12 -24.79 7.20
N SER A 292 1.85 -24.86 7.59
CA SER A 292 1.45 -25.16 8.98
C SER A 292 1.73 -26.63 9.34
N ASN A 293 1.99 -26.89 10.63
CA ASN A 293 2.18 -28.25 11.12
C ASN A 293 0.94 -29.11 10.91
N GLU A 294 -0.25 -28.53 11.04
CA GLU A 294 -1.53 -29.16 10.82
C GLU A 294 -1.69 -29.62 9.35
N TYR A 295 -1.38 -28.73 8.39
CA TYR A 295 -1.38 -29.12 6.98
C TYR A 295 -0.36 -30.22 6.69
N GLN A 296 0.85 -30.11 7.23
CA GLN A 296 1.91 -31.10 7.03
C GLN A 296 1.55 -32.45 7.67
N ASN A 297 0.92 -32.45 8.83
CA ASN A 297 0.39 -33.65 9.49
C ASN A 297 -0.72 -34.28 8.64
N LEU A 298 -1.68 -33.49 8.15
CA LEU A 298 -2.75 -33.98 7.31
C LEU A 298 -2.24 -34.50 5.97
N SER A 299 -1.27 -33.82 5.35
CA SER A 299 -0.61 -34.25 4.12
C SER A 299 0.06 -35.61 4.31
N ARG A 300 0.85 -35.78 5.39
CA ARG A 300 1.48 -37.07 5.74
C ARG A 300 0.45 -38.17 5.97
N PHE A 301 -0.63 -37.87 6.69
CA PHE A 301 -1.72 -38.82 6.92
C PHE A 301 -2.40 -39.22 5.61
N LEU A 302 -2.72 -38.28 4.72
CA LEU A 302 -3.34 -38.58 3.43
C LEU A 302 -2.38 -39.32 2.48
N ASP A 303 -1.08 -39.02 2.53
CA ASP A 303 -0.05 -39.72 1.76
C ASP A 303 0.05 -41.19 2.22
N SER A 304 -0.05 -41.45 3.54
CA SER A 304 -0.07 -42.83 4.05
C SER A 304 -1.30 -43.60 3.58
N LEU A 305 -2.48 -42.97 3.53
CA LEU A 305 -3.71 -43.61 3.02
C LEU A 305 -3.66 -43.92 1.50
N THR A 306 -2.79 -43.25 0.74
CA THR A 306 -2.60 -43.46 -0.71
C THR A 306 -1.39 -44.34 -1.08
N GLY A 307 -0.69 -44.88 -0.08
CA GLY A 307 0.45 -45.77 -0.27
C GLY A 307 1.79 -45.07 -0.52
N GLY A 308 1.95 -43.81 -0.07
CA GLY A 308 3.23 -43.09 -0.05
C GLY A 308 3.75 -42.68 -1.42
N ASN A 309 2.86 -42.36 -2.36
CA ASN A 309 3.23 -41.97 -3.73
C ASN A 309 3.72 -40.51 -3.83
N GLY A 310 3.82 -39.79 -2.71
CA GLY A 310 4.39 -38.46 -2.63
C GLY A 310 3.39 -37.39 -3.05
N LEU A 311 2.51 -37.00 -2.13
CA LEU A 311 1.74 -35.76 -2.24
C LEU A 311 2.73 -34.59 -2.23
N GLY A 312 2.94 -33.98 -3.41
CA GLY A 312 4.03 -33.07 -3.71
C GLY A 312 4.30 -32.01 -2.63
N ASN A 313 5.36 -32.24 -1.83
CA ASN A 313 5.87 -31.24 -0.91
C ASN A 313 6.65 -30.22 -1.73
N SER A 314 5.99 -29.14 -2.13
CA SER A 314 6.67 -28.02 -2.76
C SER A 314 7.41 -27.25 -1.67
N ASN A 315 8.63 -27.72 -1.36
CA ASN A 315 9.64 -26.95 -0.66
C ASN A 315 9.87 -25.65 -1.44
N ARG A 316 9.22 -24.57 -1.00
CA ARG A 316 9.44 -23.24 -1.55
C ARG A 316 10.52 -22.56 -0.73
N SER A 317 11.54 -22.07 -1.43
CA SER A 317 12.32 -20.93 -0.97
C SER A 317 11.38 -19.86 -0.40
N GLY A 318 11.71 -19.24 0.73
CA GLY A 318 10.83 -18.25 1.37
C GLY A 318 10.28 -17.23 0.37
N PHE A 319 8.97 -16.97 0.40
CA PHE A 319 8.25 -16.13 -0.58
C PHE A 319 8.96 -14.77 -0.81
N TRP A 320 9.52 -14.18 0.23
CA TRP A 320 10.23 -12.90 0.19
C TRP A 320 11.68 -12.96 -0.30
N SER A 321 12.19 -14.13 -0.68
CA SER A 321 13.57 -14.29 -1.13
C SER A 321 13.85 -13.47 -2.39
N GLY A 322 14.89 -12.63 -2.33
CA GLY A 322 15.31 -11.77 -3.42
C GLY A 322 14.46 -10.50 -3.62
N VAL A 323 13.49 -10.22 -2.74
CA VAL A 323 12.70 -8.97 -2.75
C VAL A 323 13.48 -7.88 -2.02
N GLU A 324 13.71 -6.75 -2.69
CA GLU A 324 14.26 -5.54 -2.08
C GLU A 324 13.17 -4.78 -1.33
N MET A 325 13.50 -4.19 -0.18
CA MET A 325 12.55 -3.44 0.64
C MET A 325 12.84 -1.94 0.61
N ALA A 326 11.78 -1.15 0.64
CA ALA A 326 11.83 0.29 0.81
C ALA A 326 12.52 0.67 2.13
N SER A 327 13.34 1.72 2.07
CA SER A 327 13.88 2.41 3.25
C SER A 327 12.76 3.02 4.09
N ALA A 328 13.07 3.35 5.35
CA ALA A 328 12.08 3.95 6.25
C ALA A 328 11.57 5.31 5.71
N THR A 329 12.44 6.12 5.10
CA THR A 329 12.07 7.38 4.44
C THR A 329 11.10 7.17 3.28
N GLN A 330 11.35 6.17 2.42
CA GLN A 330 10.45 5.83 1.30
C GLN A 330 9.10 5.32 1.80
N THR A 331 9.10 4.44 2.82
CA THR A 331 7.87 3.94 3.44
C THR A 331 7.06 5.09 4.05
N LEU A 332 7.71 5.99 4.80
CA LEU A 332 7.05 7.14 5.42
C LEU A 332 6.46 8.09 4.37
N ARG A 333 7.18 8.35 3.27
CA ARG A 333 6.68 9.19 2.17
C ARG A 333 5.39 8.62 1.58
N ARG A 334 5.41 7.35 1.18
CA ARG A 334 4.23 6.67 0.64
C ARG A 334 3.07 6.73 1.63
N ALA A 335 3.31 6.36 2.88
CA ALA A 335 2.29 6.35 3.92
C ALA A 335 1.69 7.74 4.15
N SER A 336 2.50 8.79 4.16
CA SER A 336 2.05 10.18 4.34
C SER A 336 1.12 10.63 3.21
N ILE A 337 1.43 10.26 1.96
CA ILE A 337 0.60 10.63 0.81
C ILE A 337 -0.71 9.85 0.82
N ILE A 338 -0.66 8.53 1.05
CA ILE A 338 -1.84 7.67 1.04
C ILE A 338 -2.78 7.98 2.21
N SER A 339 -2.22 8.06 3.43
CA SER A 339 -3.00 8.14 4.66
C SER A 339 -3.23 9.57 5.16
N SER A 340 -2.40 10.55 4.78
CA SER A 340 -2.57 11.95 5.22
C SER A 340 -2.73 12.95 4.08
N GLY A 341 -2.64 12.52 2.80
CA GLY A 341 -2.80 13.41 1.64
C GLY A 341 -1.73 14.50 1.55
N ARG A 342 -0.57 14.33 2.19
CA ARG A 342 0.52 15.32 2.23
C ARG A 342 1.89 14.66 2.17
N LEU A 343 2.92 15.45 1.92
CA LEU A 343 4.30 15.00 2.09
C LEU A 343 4.71 14.96 3.58
N PRO A 344 5.67 14.09 3.95
CA PRO A 344 6.28 14.15 5.27
C PRO A 344 7.00 15.47 5.48
N THR A 345 6.87 16.04 6.67
CA THR A 345 7.63 17.21 7.10
C THR A 345 9.13 16.89 7.25
N PRO A 346 10.03 17.88 7.20
CA PRO A 346 11.46 17.65 7.44
C PRO A 346 11.75 16.99 8.79
N GLU A 347 10.97 17.29 9.83
CA GLU A 347 11.08 16.67 11.14
C GLU A 347 10.73 15.17 11.09
N GLU A 348 9.60 14.82 10.48
CA GLU A 348 9.20 13.42 10.29
C GLU A 348 10.23 12.63 9.47
N GLN A 349 10.82 13.23 8.42
CA GLN A 349 11.89 12.60 7.63
C GLN A 349 13.16 12.36 8.45
N ASN A 350 13.55 13.34 9.27
CA ASN A 350 14.73 13.20 10.14
C ASN A 350 14.53 12.10 11.19
N ASN A 351 13.33 11.93 11.71
CA ASN A 351 13.02 10.92 12.73
C ASN A 351 13.23 9.48 12.23
N VAL A 352 13.07 9.22 10.92
CA VAL A 352 13.22 7.88 10.33
C VAL A 352 14.58 7.67 9.65
N SER A 353 15.48 8.65 9.72
CA SER A 353 16.80 8.60 9.07
C SER A 353 17.74 7.52 9.65
N ASP A 354 17.44 7.02 10.84
CA ASP A 354 18.14 5.89 11.47
C ASP A 354 17.78 4.52 10.87
N ASN A 355 16.78 4.47 9.97
CA ASN A 355 16.18 3.24 9.42
C ASN A 355 15.70 2.24 10.50
N SER A 356 15.35 2.71 11.69
CA SER A 356 14.79 1.89 12.76
C SER A 356 13.31 1.59 12.51
N GLU A 357 12.93 0.31 12.63
CA GLU A 357 11.53 -0.14 12.64
C GLU A 357 10.68 0.57 13.72
N GLN A 358 11.28 0.88 14.87
CA GLN A 358 10.58 1.58 15.94
C GLN A 358 10.31 3.05 15.58
N SER A 359 11.32 3.77 15.11
CA SER A 359 11.21 5.18 14.70
C SER A 359 10.22 5.34 13.53
N LEU A 360 10.24 4.37 12.60
CA LEU A 360 9.26 4.29 11.52
C LEU A 360 7.84 4.08 12.06
N ARG A 361 7.62 3.10 12.96
CA ARG A 361 6.31 2.82 13.57
C ARG A 361 5.71 4.05 14.27
N GLU A 362 6.52 4.78 15.03
CA GLU A 362 6.12 6.02 15.71
C GLU A 362 5.75 7.12 14.71
N SER A 363 6.55 7.29 13.66
CA SER A 363 6.30 8.29 12.62
C SER A 363 5.05 7.96 11.78
N LEU A 364 4.84 6.69 11.41
CA LEU A 364 3.65 6.23 10.72
C LEU A 364 2.39 6.45 11.55
N ARG A 365 2.45 6.22 12.88
CA ARG A 365 1.33 6.54 13.76
C ARG A 365 1.05 8.04 13.83
N GLY A 366 2.08 8.88 13.82
CA GLY A 366 1.95 10.34 13.82
C GLY A 366 1.14 10.88 12.62
N LEU A 367 1.17 10.18 11.49
CA LEU A 367 0.39 10.52 10.28
C LEU A 367 -1.13 10.38 10.46
N MET A 368 -1.58 9.62 11.46
CA MET A 368 -2.99 9.22 11.62
C MET A 368 -3.84 10.25 12.38
N THR A 369 -3.66 11.52 12.02
CA THR A 369 -4.32 12.67 12.65
C THR A 369 -4.73 13.72 11.61
N GLY A 370 -5.71 14.56 11.97
CA GLY A 370 -6.18 15.68 11.14
C GLY A 370 -6.97 15.28 9.90
N ASP A 371 -7.35 16.29 9.11
CA ASP A 371 -8.29 16.15 7.99
C ASP A 371 -7.82 15.15 6.92
N GLY A 372 -6.52 15.07 6.66
CA GLY A 372 -5.97 14.13 5.68
C GLY A 372 -6.25 12.67 6.05
N PHE A 373 -6.04 12.31 7.32
CA PHE A 373 -6.34 10.98 7.83
C PHE A 373 -7.85 10.71 7.91
N HIS A 374 -8.63 11.71 8.30
CA HIS A 374 -10.09 11.61 8.26
C HIS A 374 -10.58 11.26 6.84
N GLN A 375 -10.09 11.97 5.81
CA GLN A 375 -10.45 11.69 4.41
C GLN A 375 -9.97 10.32 3.92
N PHE A 376 -8.83 9.82 4.41
CA PHE A 376 -8.39 8.45 4.15
C PHE A 376 -9.41 7.43 4.71
N LEU A 377 -9.89 7.62 5.94
CA LEU A 377 -10.86 6.72 6.56
C LEU A 377 -12.21 6.76 5.84
N ILE A 378 -12.71 7.96 5.53
CA ILE A 378 -13.96 8.14 4.80
C ILE A 378 -13.90 7.48 3.42
N ARG A 379 -12.81 7.69 2.66
CA ARG A 379 -12.59 7.09 1.35
C ARG A 379 -12.48 5.57 1.44
N GLY A 380 -11.62 5.06 2.32
CA GLY A 380 -11.41 3.61 2.48
C GLY A 380 -12.68 2.87 2.91
N ALA A 381 -13.47 3.46 3.80
CA ALA A 381 -14.76 2.89 4.19
C ALA A 381 -15.80 2.96 3.06
N ASN A 382 -15.85 4.07 2.30
CA ASN A 382 -16.79 4.21 1.19
C ASN A 382 -16.47 3.26 0.03
N ASP A 383 -15.20 2.99 -0.26
CA ASP A 383 -14.80 2.01 -1.28
C ASP A 383 -15.39 0.61 -1.02
N ARG A 384 -15.78 0.33 0.24
CA ARG A 384 -16.41 -0.94 0.66
C ARG A 384 -17.92 -0.81 0.82
N LEU A 385 -18.38 0.20 1.56
CA LEU A 385 -19.80 0.35 1.90
C LEU A 385 -20.62 1.03 0.78
N LEU A 386 -19.96 1.81 -0.08
CA LEU A 386 -20.54 2.45 -1.26
C LEU A 386 -21.76 3.34 -0.94
N THR A 387 -21.73 4.03 0.20
CA THR A 387 -22.82 4.89 0.64
C THR A 387 -22.85 6.22 -0.10
N ASP A 388 -21.72 6.69 -0.62
CA ASP A 388 -21.67 7.92 -1.42
C ASP A 388 -22.49 7.84 -2.72
N GLY A 389 -22.97 6.66 -3.10
CA GLY A 389 -23.87 6.49 -4.24
C GLY A 389 -25.19 7.23 -4.09
N PHE A 390 -25.59 7.59 -2.86
CA PHE A 390 -26.74 8.47 -2.60
C PHE A 390 -26.51 9.93 -3.03
N PHE A 391 -25.26 10.37 -3.19
CA PHE A 391 -24.94 11.64 -3.83
C PHE A 391 -25.06 11.57 -5.36
N GLU A 392 -24.89 10.37 -5.92
CA GLU A 392 -24.82 10.09 -7.36
C GLU A 392 -26.09 9.41 -7.90
N GLY A 393 -27.24 9.71 -7.28
CA GLY A 393 -28.56 9.36 -7.80
C GLY A 393 -29.19 8.07 -7.26
N LEU A 394 -28.58 7.38 -6.29
CA LEU A 394 -29.33 6.39 -5.50
C LEU A 394 -30.37 7.08 -4.61
N ASP A 395 -31.51 6.41 -4.41
CA ASP A 395 -32.56 6.92 -3.54
C ASP A 395 -32.37 6.48 -2.09
N LEU A 396 -32.35 7.46 -1.18
CA LEU A 396 -32.25 7.24 0.25
C LEU A 396 -33.66 7.28 0.86
N THR A 397 -34.41 6.20 0.67
CA THR A 397 -35.84 6.05 1.00
C THR A 397 -36.20 6.47 2.43
N THR A 398 -35.31 6.23 3.39
CA THR A 398 -35.51 6.61 4.80
C THR A 398 -35.50 8.12 5.05
N THR A 399 -35.16 8.93 4.06
CA THR A 399 -35.18 10.40 4.09
C THR A 399 -36.34 11.01 3.31
N ASP A 400 -37.30 10.21 2.83
CA ASP A 400 -38.48 10.74 2.15
C ASP A 400 -39.36 11.56 3.11
N SER A 401 -39.41 12.86 2.88
CA SER A 401 -40.27 13.82 3.61
C SER A 401 -41.78 13.57 3.44
N SER A 402 -42.16 12.69 2.53
CA SER A 402 -43.55 12.29 2.27
C SER A 402 -44.01 11.15 3.18
N GLU A 403 -43.09 10.56 3.94
CA GLU A 403 -43.36 9.50 4.90
C GLU A 403 -43.52 10.06 6.33
N PRO A 404 -44.42 9.49 7.16
CA PRO A 404 -44.75 10.03 8.47
C PRO A 404 -43.71 9.69 9.57
N TYR A 405 -42.79 8.74 9.32
CA TYR A 405 -41.99 8.13 10.38
C TYR A 405 -41.02 9.08 11.06
N TYR A 406 -40.59 10.16 10.40
CA TYR A 406 -39.81 11.24 11.00
C TYR A 406 -40.60 12.56 10.96
N PRO A 407 -41.44 12.85 11.97
CA PRO A 407 -42.34 13.99 11.92
C PRO A 407 -41.65 15.34 11.72
N ILE A 408 -40.47 15.53 12.34
CA ILE A 408 -39.69 16.77 12.20
C ILE A 408 -39.27 17.02 10.75
N LEU A 409 -38.93 15.96 10.00
CA LEU A 409 -38.56 16.07 8.59
C LEU A 409 -39.77 16.44 7.73
N ALA A 410 -40.88 15.72 7.91
CA ALA A 410 -42.13 15.97 7.17
C ALA A 410 -42.68 17.38 7.45
N ASP A 411 -42.74 17.79 8.72
CA ASP A 411 -43.23 19.11 9.14
C ASP A 411 -42.35 20.24 8.60
N LYS A 412 -41.02 20.07 8.61
CA LYS A 412 -40.10 21.07 8.05
C LYS A 412 -40.28 21.21 6.54
N ALA A 413 -40.42 20.09 5.82
CA ALA A 413 -40.72 20.09 4.39
C ALA A 413 -42.05 20.79 4.10
N TYR A 414 -43.11 20.42 4.81
CA TYR A 414 -44.44 21.01 4.68
C TYR A 414 -44.41 22.52 4.93
N THR A 415 -43.78 22.95 6.03
CA THR A 415 -43.72 24.35 6.45
C THR A 415 -43.05 25.21 5.40
N LEU A 416 -41.81 24.88 5.00
CA LEU A 416 -41.05 25.69 4.04
C LEU A 416 -41.73 25.73 2.67
N ARG A 417 -42.26 24.59 2.19
CA ARG A 417 -42.96 24.52 0.90
C ARG A 417 -44.28 25.30 0.91
N SER A 418 -45.04 25.25 2.01
CA SER A 418 -46.28 26.02 2.18
C SER A 418 -46.05 27.54 2.18
N GLN A 419 -44.85 27.98 2.60
CA GLN A 419 -44.41 29.37 2.61
C GLN A 419 -43.75 29.79 1.28
N GLY A 420 -43.64 28.90 0.30
CA GLY A 420 -42.97 29.16 -0.97
C GLY A 420 -41.43 29.19 -0.90
N GLN A 421 -40.84 28.75 0.22
CA GLN A 421 -39.39 28.75 0.47
C GLN A 421 -38.73 27.45 -0.05
N GLN A 422 -38.92 27.16 -1.34
CA GLN A 422 -38.41 25.94 -1.96
C GLN A 422 -36.87 25.86 -1.97
N ASP A 423 -36.20 27.00 -2.08
CA ASP A 423 -34.74 27.05 -2.16
C ASP A 423 -34.09 26.73 -0.80
N GLU A 424 -34.66 27.28 0.28
CA GLU A 424 -34.26 26.99 1.66
C GLU A 424 -34.49 25.51 2.01
N TRP A 425 -35.62 24.94 1.57
CA TRP A 425 -35.87 23.50 1.72
C TRP A 425 -34.80 22.68 0.99
N ARG A 426 -34.48 23.01 -0.28
CA ARG A 426 -33.48 22.26 -1.05
C ARG A 426 -32.10 22.33 -0.41
N GLU A 427 -31.70 23.49 0.09
CA GLU A 427 -30.42 23.65 0.79
C GLU A 427 -30.37 22.85 2.10
N TRP A 428 -31.37 23.01 2.97
CA TRP A 428 -31.43 22.31 4.25
C TRP A 428 -31.50 20.79 4.04
N PHE A 429 -32.32 20.33 3.09
CA PHE A 429 -32.46 18.90 2.77
C PHE A 429 -31.16 18.31 2.22
N ARG A 430 -30.41 19.06 1.39
CA ARG A 430 -29.08 18.61 0.92
C ARG A 430 -28.12 18.39 2.10
N LYS A 431 -28.09 19.29 3.07
CA LYS A 431 -27.26 19.14 4.28
C LYS A 431 -27.73 17.97 5.16
N PHE A 432 -29.04 17.76 5.30
CA PHE A 432 -29.62 16.61 6.02
C PHE A 432 -29.28 15.27 5.33
N SER A 433 -29.45 15.20 4.01
CA SER A 433 -29.12 14.04 3.18
C SER A 433 -27.63 13.71 3.29
N TYR A 434 -26.75 14.73 3.21
CA TYR A 434 -25.30 14.55 3.45
C TYR A 434 -25.00 13.92 4.80
N GLY A 435 -25.58 14.47 5.88
CA GLY A 435 -25.38 13.94 7.23
C GLY A 435 -25.84 12.49 7.39
N THR A 436 -26.95 12.12 6.75
CA THR A 436 -27.51 10.76 6.84
C THR A 436 -26.73 9.76 5.98
N THR A 437 -26.30 10.17 4.78
CA THR A 437 -25.46 9.37 3.88
C THR A 437 -24.09 9.08 4.48
N ARG A 438 -23.44 10.08 5.09
CA ARG A 438 -22.09 9.94 5.67
C ARG A 438 -22.07 9.26 7.04
N ALA A 439 -23.19 9.22 7.77
CA ALA A 439 -23.27 8.69 9.13
C ALA A 439 -22.52 7.36 9.39
N PRO A 440 -22.61 6.29 8.57
CA PRO A 440 -21.85 5.06 8.80
C PRO A 440 -20.33 5.23 8.60
N LEU A 441 -19.91 6.05 7.63
CA LEU A 441 -18.49 6.32 7.38
C LEU A 441 -17.88 7.17 8.50
N GLU A 442 -18.64 8.17 8.96
CA GLU A 442 -18.28 9.04 10.08
C GLU A 442 -18.22 8.27 11.40
N LEU A 443 -19.05 7.24 11.59
CA LEU A 443 -18.97 6.38 12.76
C LEU A 443 -17.65 5.61 12.77
N ILE A 444 -17.26 5.05 11.62
CA ILE A 444 -15.96 4.38 11.47
C ILE A 444 -14.84 5.40 11.74
N ALA A 445 -14.87 6.58 11.14
CA ALA A 445 -13.86 7.62 11.35
C ALA A 445 -13.75 8.01 12.83
N TYR A 446 -14.88 8.31 13.48
CA TYR A 446 -14.94 8.69 14.89
C TYR A 446 -14.36 7.61 15.82
N VAL A 447 -14.70 6.34 15.62
CA VAL A 447 -14.17 5.22 16.41
C VAL A 447 -12.64 5.18 16.31
N VAL A 448 -12.11 5.25 15.10
CA VAL A 448 -10.67 5.16 14.85
C VAL A 448 -9.92 6.38 15.36
N GLU A 449 -10.47 7.57 15.13
CA GLU A 449 -9.83 8.83 15.50
C GLU A 449 -9.71 9.04 17.01
N ASN A 450 -10.58 8.39 17.77
CA ASN A 450 -10.62 8.46 19.22
C ASN A 450 -9.99 7.21 19.89
N ASP A 451 -9.24 6.40 19.14
CA ASP A 451 -8.59 5.17 19.61
C ASP A 451 -9.55 4.21 20.35
N LYS A 452 -10.82 4.19 19.92
CA LYS A 452 -11.82 3.26 20.44
C LYS A 452 -11.59 1.86 19.81
N PRO A 453 -11.98 0.78 20.51
CA PRO A 453 -11.97 -0.55 19.91
C PRO A 453 -12.81 -0.55 18.63
N TYR A 454 -12.26 -1.06 17.54
CA TYR A 454 -12.93 -1.07 16.24
C TYR A 454 -14.23 -1.90 16.23
N THR A 455 -14.42 -2.77 17.21
CA THR A 455 -15.70 -3.46 17.46
C THR A 455 -16.86 -2.50 17.73
N GLU A 456 -16.58 -1.25 18.14
CA GLU A 456 -17.56 -0.19 18.36
C GLU A 456 -18.28 0.23 17.07
N ILE A 457 -17.71 0.00 15.87
CA ILE A 457 -18.41 0.33 14.61
C ILE A 457 -19.73 -0.45 14.44
N LEU A 458 -19.85 -1.63 15.07
CA LEU A 458 -21.07 -2.45 15.07
C LEU A 458 -21.84 -2.34 16.39
N THR A 459 -21.13 -2.13 17.51
CA THR A 459 -21.72 -2.17 18.85
C THR A 459 -22.09 -0.81 19.42
N ALA A 460 -21.76 0.29 18.72
CA ALA A 460 -22.17 1.64 19.10
C ALA A 460 -23.69 1.73 19.27
N ASP A 461 -24.11 2.45 20.30
CA ASP A 461 -25.50 2.78 20.63
C ASP A 461 -25.86 4.22 20.21
N TYR A 462 -25.09 4.79 19.29
CA TYR A 462 -25.21 6.15 18.77
C TYR A 462 -24.98 6.19 17.25
N PHE A 463 -25.53 7.21 16.60
CA PHE A 463 -25.19 7.59 15.23
C PHE A 463 -24.29 8.82 15.23
N MET A 464 -23.60 9.03 14.12
CA MET A 464 -22.95 10.31 13.86
C MET A 464 -23.95 11.26 13.22
N HIS A 465 -24.12 12.43 13.82
CA HIS A 465 -25.05 13.45 13.37
C HIS A 465 -24.31 14.73 12.97
N ASN A 466 -24.73 15.32 11.87
CA ASN A 466 -24.45 16.71 11.56
C ASN A 466 -25.57 17.61 12.13
N PRO A 467 -25.50 18.95 11.99
CA PRO A 467 -26.51 19.83 12.57
C PRO A 467 -27.95 19.50 12.16
N GLN A 468 -28.18 19.16 10.89
CA GLN A 468 -29.52 18.91 10.35
C GLN A 468 -30.05 17.52 10.73
N SER A 469 -29.21 16.48 10.67
CA SER A 469 -29.65 15.13 11.09
C SER A 469 -29.84 15.04 12.61
N ALA A 470 -29.11 15.84 13.41
CA ALA A 470 -29.34 15.94 14.85
C ALA A 470 -30.72 16.52 15.19
N GLU A 471 -31.21 17.47 14.39
CA GLU A 471 -32.56 18.04 14.52
C GLU A 471 -33.63 16.97 14.27
N VAL A 472 -33.57 16.31 13.11
CA VAL A 472 -34.54 15.28 12.70
C VAL A 472 -34.56 14.10 13.66
N HIS A 473 -33.38 13.62 14.07
CA HIS A 473 -33.25 12.48 14.96
C HIS A 473 -33.43 12.84 16.43
N ARG A 474 -33.72 14.10 16.77
CA ARG A 474 -33.86 14.57 18.16
C ARG A 474 -32.67 14.17 19.04
N ALA A 475 -31.47 14.30 18.52
CA ALA A 475 -30.25 13.85 19.19
C ALA A 475 -29.90 14.68 20.43
N GLY A 476 -30.44 15.90 20.56
CA GLY A 476 -30.16 16.80 21.69
C GLY A 476 -28.76 17.41 21.66
N LEU A 477 -28.17 17.49 20.46
CA LEU A 477 -26.82 18.00 20.22
C LEU A 477 -26.85 19.49 19.84
N SER A 478 -25.80 20.22 20.21
CA SER A 478 -25.59 21.62 19.82
C SER A 478 -24.33 21.77 18.96
N PHE A 479 -24.42 22.55 17.89
CA PHE A 479 -23.33 22.83 16.96
C PHE A 479 -23.01 24.33 16.94
N ALA A 480 -21.76 24.67 16.60
CA ALA A 480 -21.31 26.06 16.54
C ALA A 480 -21.74 26.77 15.25
N SER A 481 -21.96 26.00 14.18
CA SER A 481 -22.40 26.45 12.86
C SER A 481 -23.39 25.44 12.27
N ASP A 482 -23.96 25.78 11.10
CA ASP A 482 -24.83 24.92 10.30
C ASP A 482 -24.05 24.11 9.23
N ASP A 483 -22.73 24.00 9.40
CA ASP A 483 -21.83 23.26 8.53
C ASP A 483 -22.20 21.77 8.52
N ALA A 484 -22.47 21.24 7.33
CA ALA A 484 -22.93 19.86 7.15
C ALA A 484 -21.81 18.82 7.35
N THR A 485 -20.54 19.25 7.37
CA THR A 485 -19.35 18.40 7.47
C THR A 485 -18.91 18.15 8.92
N ILE A 486 -19.53 18.81 9.90
CA ILE A 486 -19.19 18.63 11.31
C ILE A 486 -20.11 17.58 11.94
N PHE A 487 -19.53 16.49 12.45
CA PHE A 487 -20.26 15.38 13.06
C PHE A 487 -20.07 15.26 14.57
N LYS A 488 -21.10 14.80 15.27
CA LYS A 488 -21.06 14.44 16.70
C LYS A 488 -21.84 13.16 16.96
N PRO A 489 -21.39 12.30 17.90
CA PRO A 489 -22.12 11.11 18.28
C PRO A 489 -23.37 11.47 19.09
N GLY A 490 -24.51 10.83 18.79
CA GLY A 490 -25.77 11.04 19.51
C GLY A 490 -26.81 9.95 19.26
N PRO A 491 -27.89 9.93 20.07
CA PRO A 491 -28.96 8.96 19.91
C PRO A 491 -29.91 9.36 18.77
N ASN A 492 -30.63 8.37 18.23
CA ASN A 492 -31.81 8.61 17.40
C ASN A 492 -33.10 8.38 18.21
N ARG A 493 -33.85 9.47 18.40
CA ARG A 493 -35.14 9.54 19.10
C ARG A 493 -36.19 10.27 18.27
N GLY A 494 -35.97 10.37 16.96
CA GLY A 494 -36.79 11.15 16.04
C GLY A 494 -37.88 10.33 15.35
N GLN A 495 -37.77 9.01 15.37
CA GLN A 495 -38.73 8.14 14.69
C GLN A 495 -40.00 7.92 15.53
N ILE A 496 -41.14 7.74 14.86
CA ILE A 496 -42.41 7.26 15.44
C ILE A 496 -42.81 5.91 14.83
N LEU A 497 -43.82 5.26 15.42
CA LEU A 497 -44.49 4.09 14.84
C LEU A 497 -45.81 4.50 14.19
N ALA A 498 -46.24 3.78 13.15
CA ALA A 498 -47.53 3.97 12.50
C ALA A 498 -48.67 3.36 13.33
N ASP A 499 -48.89 3.89 14.54
CA ASP A 499 -49.93 3.48 15.48
C ASP A 499 -51.29 4.15 15.19
N ASP A 500 -52.31 3.83 15.98
CA ASP A 500 -53.66 4.39 15.82
C ASP A 500 -53.75 5.90 16.12
N ASN A 501 -52.69 6.52 16.67
CA ASN A 501 -52.63 7.96 16.93
C ASN A 501 -52.07 8.74 15.72
N LEU A 502 -51.56 8.06 14.70
CA LEU A 502 -51.02 8.68 13.50
C LEU A 502 -52.15 9.14 12.56
N GLU A 503 -52.35 10.46 12.47
CA GLU A 503 -53.25 11.10 11.52
C GLU A 503 -52.44 12.03 10.61
N VAL A 504 -52.53 11.82 9.29
CA VAL A 504 -51.77 12.58 8.29
C VAL A 504 -52.62 12.93 7.07
N GLU A 505 -52.32 14.06 6.44
CA GLU A 505 -52.95 14.50 5.19
C GLU A 505 -51.88 14.85 4.15
N PHE A 506 -51.89 14.20 2.98
CA PHE A 506 -51.01 14.56 1.88
C PHE A 506 -51.64 15.66 1.02
N ILE A 507 -50.99 16.83 0.97
CA ILE A 507 -51.45 17.97 0.17
C ILE A 507 -50.61 18.08 -1.10
N GLN A 508 -51.26 17.92 -2.25
CA GLN A 508 -50.61 17.95 -3.56
C GLN A 508 -49.83 19.26 -3.78
N GLY A 509 -48.56 19.15 -4.15
CA GLY A 509 -47.67 20.29 -4.39
C GLY A 509 -47.05 20.90 -3.13
N ILE A 510 -47.47 20.48 -1.92
CA ILE A 510 -46.87 20.90 -0.65
C ILE A 510 -46.14 19.72 -0.01
N GLY A 511 -46.82 18.62 0.28
CA GLY A 511 -46.26 17.43 0.93
C GLY A 511 -47.17 16.89 2.04
N LEU A 512 -46.60 16.02 2.87
CA LEU A 512 -47.31 15.40 3.99
C LEU A 512 -47.45 16.39 5.16
N ARG A 513 -48.69 16.61 5.64
CA ARG A 513 -48.97 17.30 6.90
C ARG A 513 -49.26 16.25 7.97
N ILE A 514 -48.62 16.38 9.13
CA ILE A 514 -48.88 15.50 10.28
C ILE A 514 -49.84 16.22 11.24
N ASP A 515 -51.02 15.65 11.43
CA ASP A 515 -52.07 16.22 12.28
C ASP A 515 -51.95 15.72 13.73
N SER A 516 -51.64 14.42 13.89
CA SER A 516 -51.27 13.82 15.18
C SER A 516 -50.38 12.60 14.99
N HIS A 517 -49.62 12.23 16.02
CA HIS A 517 -48.84 11.00 16.02
C HIS A 517 -48.64 10.46 17.45
N GLY A 518 -48.27 9.17 17.56
CA GLY A 518 -47.90 8.51 18.81
C GLY A 518 -46.59 9.00 19.44
N SER A 519 -46.08 8.30 20.44
CA SER A 519 -44.79 8.67 21.07
C SER A 519 -43.60 8.39 20.16
N TYR A 520 -42.57 9.23 20.24
CA TYR A 520 -41.27 8.95 19.65
C TYR A 520 -40.63 7.72 20.29
N ILE A 521 -39.95 6.90 19.49
CA ILE A 521 -39.27 5.71 19.97
C ILE A 521 -37.81 5.98 20.32
N ALA A 522 -37.27 5.19 21.24
CA ALA A 522 -35.82 5.02 21.36
C ALA A 522 -35.40 4.06 20.24
N TYR A 523 -34.77 4.59 19.19
CA TYR A 523 -34.33 3.75 18.07
C TYR A 523 -33.28 2.75 18.57
N PRO A 524 -33.43 1.45 18.31
CA PRO A 524 -32.49 0.45 18.78
C PRO A 524 -31.26 0.47 17.86
N ILE A 525 -30.28 1.33 18.13
CA ILE A 525 -29.05 1.49 17.34
C ILE A 525 -28.12 0.27 17.46
N ALA A 526 -27.53 -0.17 16.34
CA ALA A 526 -26.57 -1.27 16.24
C ALA A 526 -25.43 -0.87 15.28
N GLY A 527 -24.73 0.23 15.63
CA GLY A 527 -23.65 0.80 14.84
C GLY A 527 -24.01 1.00 13.37
N VAL A 528 -23.12 0.57 12.47
CA VAL A 528 -23.30 0.69 11.01
C VAL A 528 -24.52 -0.10 10.50
N LEU A 529 -24.86 -1.26 11.09
CA LEU A 529 -25.81 -2.24 10.54
C LEU A 529 -27.22 -1.69 10.34
N ASN A 530 -27.61 -0.67 11.11
CA ASN A 530 -28.93 -0.05 10.98
C ASN A 530 -28.88 1.46 10.83
N THR A 531 -27.75 2.00 10.38
CA THR A 531 -27.78 3.34 9.81
C THR A 531 -28.72 3.36 8.61
N GLN A 532 -29.40 4.49 8.42
CA GLN A 532 -30.30 4.70 7.29
C GLN A 532 -29.62 4.42 5.94
N ALA A 533 -28.39 4.90 5.77
CA ALA A 533 -27.59 4.66 4.57
C ALA A 533 -27.28 3.16 4.34
N PHE A 534 -26.91 2.40 5.37
CA PHE A 534 -26.62 0.97 5.23
C PHE A 534 -27.88 0.17 4.83
N LEU A 535 -29.01 0.43 5.49
CA LEU A 535 -30.27 -0.27 5.23
C LEU A 535 -30.84 0.02 3.84
N SER A 536 -30.66 1.24 3.34
CA SER A 536 -31.06 1.62 1.97
C SER A 536 -30.04 1.13 0.93
N ARG A 537 -28.74 1.06 1.25
CA ARG A 537 -27.71 0.62 0.29
C ARG A 537 -27.81 -0.87 -0.01
N TYR A 538 -28.20 -1.64 1.01
CA TYR A 538 -28.44 -3.07 0.93
C TYR A 538 -29.95 -3.31 1.12
N PRO A 539 -30.75 -3.06 0.08
CA PRO A 539 -32.21 -3.08 0.18
C PRO A 539 -32.72 -4.50 0.41
N THR A 540 -33.95 -4.57 0.93
CA THR A 540 -34.70 -5.82 1.07
C THR A 540 -35.96 -5.75 0.21
N THR A 541 -36.47 -6.91 -0.20
CA THR A 541 -37.74 -7.06 -0.91
C THR A 541 -38.55 -8.17 -0.24
N GLU A 542 -39.83 -8.28 -0.57
CA GLU A 542 -40.70 -9.36 -0.02
C GLU A 542 -40.18 -10.77 -0.36
N THR A 543 -39.43 -10.92 -1.45
CA THR A 543 -38.81 -12.18 -1.89
C THR A 543 -37.39 -12.37 -1.35
N ASN A 544 -36.62 -11.29 -1.22
CA ASN A 544 -35.27 -11.34 -0.68
C ASN A 544 -35.25 -11.46 0.85
N ARG A 545 -36.26 -10.93 1.57
CA ARG A 545 -36.45 -11.11 3.03
C ARG A 545 -35.16 -10.88 3.84
N ASN A 546 -34.49 -9.75 3.63
CA ASN A 546 -33.23 -9.31 4.25
C ASN A 546 -31.97 -10.12 3.89
N ARG A 547 -32.03 -11.07 2.95
CA ARG A 547 -30.86 -11.87 2.54
C ARG A 547 -29.75 -11.03 1.93
N ALA A 548 -30.07 -9.93 1.25
CA ALA A 548 -29.07 -8.98 0.75
C ALA A 548 -28.30 -8.30 1.90
N ARG A 549 -29.00 -7.82 2.94
CA ARG A 549 -28.39 -7.26 4.16
C ARG A 549 -27.52 -8.30 4.85
N SER A 550 -27.99 -9.54 4.95
CA SER A 550 -27.23 -10.67 5.49
C SER A 550 -25.96 -10.95 4.70
N ARG A 551 -26.03 -11.07 3.36
CA ARG A 551 -24.88 -11.29 2.48
C ARG A 551 -23.80 -10.23 2.68
N TRP A 552 -24.19 -8.95 2.67
CA TRP A 552 -23.23 -7.85 2.82
C TRP A 552 -22.67 -7.74 4.23
N THR A 553 -23.45 -8.09 5.26
CA THR A 553 -22.96 -8.17 6.64
C THR A 553 -21.87 -9.23 6.77
N HIS A 554 -22.07 -10.42 6.20
CA HIS A 554 -21.06 -11.48 6.17
C HIS A 554 -19.82 -11.08 5.37
N TYR A 555 -20.01 -10.46 4.21
CA TYR A 555 -18.90 -10.05 3.36
C TYR A 555 -18.02 -9.01 4.05
N HIS A 556 -18.61 -7.94 4.60
CA HIS A 556 -17.85 -6.83 5.18
C HIS A 556 -17.25 -7.13 6.54
N PHE A 557 -17.98 -7.86 7.39
CA PHE A 557 -17.61 -8.02 8.80
C PHE A 557 -17.17 -9.42 9.20
N LEU A 558 -17.29 -10.41 8.30
CA LEU A 558 -16.78 -11.77 8.51
C LEU A 558 -15.91 -12.27 7.35
N GLY A 559 -15.77 -11.49 6.26
CA GLY A 559 -14.96 -11.87 5.10
C GLY A 559 -15.51 -13.07 4.33
N VAL A 560 -16.80 -13.37 4.47
CA VAL A 560 -17.46 -14.52 3.84
C VAL A 560 -18.30 -14.05 2.65
N ASP A 561 -17.93 -14.49 1.44
CA ASP A 561 -18.74 -14.32 0.25
C ASP A 561 -19.69 -15.53 0.08
N ILE A 562 -20.91 -15.37 0.58
CA ILE A 562 -21.96 -16.41 0.53
C ILE A 562 -22.25 -16.88 -0.90
N GLU A 563 -22.06 -16.03 -1.93
CA GLU A 563 -22.33 -16.45 -3.30
C GLU A 563 -21.25 -17.34 -3.89
N LYS A 564 -20.05 -17.33 -3.30
CA LYS A 564 -18.94 -18.21 -3.65
C LYS A 564 -18.80 -19.42 -2.73
N SER A 565 -19.59 -19.52 -1.67
CA SER A 565 -19.41 -20.55 -0.64
C SER A 565 -19.89 -21.95 -1.06
N ALA A 566 -20.72 -22.07 -2.10
CA ALA A 566 -21.17 -23.35 -2.64
C ALA A 566 -21.40 -23.28 -4.15
N SER A 567 -21.07 -24.36 -4.87
CA SER A 567 -21.38 -24.48 -6.30
C SER A 567 -22.89 -24.58 -6.52
N ARG A 568 -23.48 -23.66 -7.27
CA ARG A 568 -24.90 -23.76 -7.65
C ARG A 568 -25.10 -24.96 -8.56
N THR A 569 -26.02 -25.86 -8.20
CA THR A 569 -26.40 -26.96 -9.08
C THR A 569 -27.00 -26.42 -10.37
N THR A 570 -26.58 -26.95 -11.51
CA THR A 570 -27.17 -26.65 -12.83
C THR A 570 -28.13 -27.75 -13.29
N ASP A 571 -28.39 -28.75 -12.44
CA ASP A 571 -29.30 -29.85 -12.73
C ASP A 571 -30.77 -29.38 -12.69
N PRO A 572 -31.48 -29.41 -13.83
CA PRO A 572 -32.87 -28.99 -13.89
C PRO A 572 -33.82 -29.79 -12.99
N GLU A 573 -33.54 -31.07 -12.70
CA GLU A 573 -34.36 -31.89 -11.80
C GLU A 573 -34.14 -31.48 -10.34
N ALA A 574 -32.89 -31.21 -9.95
CA ALA A 574 -32.55 -30.71 -8.62
C ALA A 574 -33.11 -29.30 -8.35
N LEU A 575 -33.37 -28.50 -9.40
CA LEU A 575 -33.95 -27.16 -9.33
C LEU A 575 -35.48 -27.14 -9.52
N ALA A 576 -36.10 -28.28 -9.82
CA ALA A 576 -37.55 -28.37 -10.05
C ALA A 576 -38.39 -28.39 -8.76
N ASP A 577 -37.75 -28.49 -7.59
CA ASP A 577 -38.44 -28.46 -6.30
C ASP A 577 -38.98 -27.06 -5.99
N THR A 578 -40.31 -26.94 -5.98
CA THR A 578 -41.02 -25.69 -5.67
C THR A 578 -41.51 -25.63 -4.22
N ASP A 579 -41.35 -26.69 -3.42
CA ASP A 579 -41.85 -26.77 -2.06
C ASP A 579 -40.84 -26.16 -1.06
N ASN A 580 -40.78 -24.83 -1.02
CA ASN A 580 -39.84 -24.07 -0.18
C ASN A 580 -38.39 -24.62 -0.28
N PRO A 581 -37.76 -24.50 -1.46
CA PRO A 581 -36.45 -25.09 -1.70
C PRO A 581 -35.39 -24.56 -0.72
N THR A 582 -35.53 -23.33 -0.23
CA THR A 582 -34.59 -22.74 0.73
C THR A 582 -34.54 -23.43 2.09
N LEU A 583 -35.59 -24.19 2.45
CA LEU A 583 -35.63 -25.01 3.65
C LEU A 583 -35.45 -26.50 3.36
N LYS A 584 -36.07 -27.01 2.28
CA LYS A 584 -36.24 -28.45 2.07
C LYS A 584 -35.27 -29.04 1.06
N ASN A 585 -34.73 -28.23 0.15
CA ASN A 585 -33.83 -28.72 -0.88
C ASN A 585 -32.37 -28.53 -0.44
N PRO A 586 -31.61 -29.62 -0.21
CA PRO A 586 -30.23 -29.54 0.26
C PRO A 586 -29.31 -28.67 -0.61
N ASN A 587 -29.60 -28.56 -1.92
CA ASN A 587 -28.83 -27.73 -2.85
C ASN A 587 -29.01 -26.22 -2.61
N CYS A 588 -30.10 -25.82 -1.96
CA CYS A 588 -30.36 -24.43 -1.60
C CYS A 588 -30.08 -24.21 -0.11
N THR A 589 -30.52 -25.13 0.76
CA THR A 589 -30.37 -25.04 2.22
C THR A 589 -28.92 -24.79 2.64
N VAL A 590 -27.92 -25.29 1.91
CA VAL A 590 -26.49 -25.06 2.17
C VAL A 590 -26.07 -23.59 2.32
N CYS A 591 -26.64 -22.68 1.52
CA CYS A 591 -26.36 -21.24 1.66
C CYS A 591 -27.32 -20.59 2.67
N HIS A 592 -28.56 -21.08 2.74
CA HIS A 592 -29.61 -20.48 3.56
C HIS A 592 -29.41 -20.70 5.07
N ILE A 593 -28.80 -21.81 5.48
CA ILE A 593 -28.43 -22.05 6.89
C ILE A 593 -27.52 -20.98 7.49
N THR A 594 -26.66 -20.38 6.68
CA THR A 594 -25.82 -19.24 7.09
C THR A 594 -26.55 -17.91 6.89
N MET A 595 -27.23 -17.75 5.75
CA MET A 595 -27.77 -16.46 5.34
C MET A 595 -29.09 -16.08 6.04
N ASP A 596 -30.03 -17.00 6.18
CA ASP A 596 -31.38 -16.73 6.66
C ASP A 596 -31.44 -16.35 8.15
N PRO A 597 -30.67 -16.98 9.07
CA PRO A 597 -30.65 -16.57 10.48
C PRO A 597 -30.21 -15.11 10.67
N VAL A 598 -29.16 -14.68 9.98
CA VAL A 598 -28.69 -13.29 10.02
C VAL A 598 -29.69 -12.35 9.33
N ALA A 599 -30.33 -12.78 8.24
CA ALA A 599 -31.43 -12.02 7.63
C ALA A 599 -32.59 -11.82 8.62
N GLY A 600 -32.86 -12.83 9.46
CA GLY A 600 -33.80 -12.78 10.57
C GLY A 600 -33.45 -11.75 11.65
N ALA A 601 -32.18 -11.48 11.91
CA ALA A 601 -31.79 -10.43 12.85
C ALA A 601 -32.24 -9.03 12.40
N PHE A 602 -32.43 -8.81 11.09
CA PHE A 602 -32.98 -7.58 10.49
C PHE A 602 -34.51 -7.52 10.50
N GLN A 603 -35.22 -8.46 11.13
CA GLN A 603 -36.69 -8.60 11.08
C GLN A 603 -37.51 -7.35 11.42
N ASN A 604 -36.97 -6.43 12.22
CA ASN A 604 -37.66 -5.19 12.57
C ASN A 604 -37.49 -4.07 11.53
N TYR A 605 -36.72 -4.24 10.46
CA TYR A 605 -36.49 -3.20 9.46
C TYR A 605 -37.12 -3.58 8.14
N GLY A 606 -38.12 -2.82 7.71
CA GLY A 606 -38.85 -3.16 6.49
C GLY A 606 -38.16 -2.72 5.21
N LEU A 607 -38.94 -2.70 4.12
CA LEU A 607 -38.45 -2.49 2.75
C LEU A 607 -37.76 -1.13 2.61
N GLU A 608 -38.40 -0.08 3.13
CA GLU A 608 -37.91 1.30 3.07
C GLU A 608 -36.81 1.57 4.11
N GLY A 609 -36.57 0.64 5.05
CA GLY A 609 -35.53 0.73 6.09
C GLY A 609 -36.02 1.28 7.44
N PHE A 610 -37.30 1.62 7.58
CA PHE A 610 -37.86 2.09 8.85
C PHE A 610 -38.03 0.94 9.86
N TYR A 611 -37.82 1.26 11.14
CA TYR A 611 -38.06 0.31 12.23
C TYR A 611 -39.56 0.10 12.46
N ARG A 612 -40.02 -1.15 12.45
CA ARG A 612 -41.43 -1.58 12.63
C ARG A 612 -42.43 -0.78 11.80
N GLN A 613 -42.18 -0.76 10.50
CA GLN A 613 -42.91 0.09 9.55
C GLN A 613 -44.36 -0.38 9.27
N SER A 614 -44.72 -1.61 9.62
CA SER A 614 -46.08 -2.10 9.37
C SER A 614 -47.13 -1.26 10.11
N ARG A 615 -48.29 -1.10 9.48
CA ARG A 615 -49.46 -0.48 10.13
C ARG A 615 -49.75 -1.15 11.48
N GLY A 616 -49.89 -0.35 12.53
CA GLY A 616 -50.02 -0.78 13.92
C GLY A 616 -48.70 -0.85 14.70
N GLY A 617 -47.55 -0.67 14.05
CA GLY A 617 -46.24 -0.49 14.70
C GLY A 617 -45.64 -1.72 15.39
N ASN A 618 -46.15 -2.93 15.12
CA ASN A 618 -45.76 -4.14 15.84
C ASN A 618 -44.64 -4.95 15.15
N ASP A 619 -44.46 -4.78 13.83
CA ASP A 619 -43.56 -5.60 13.01
C ASP A 619 -43.18 -4.85 11.71
N SER A 620 -42.39 -5.48 10.85
CA SER A 620 -42.04 -4.98 9.50
C SER A 620 -42.39 -5.96 8.37
N LEU A 621 -43.32 -6.89 8.63
CA LEU A 621 -43.76 -7.88 7.65
C LEU A 621 -44.67 -7.24 6.59
N PRO A 622 -44.43 -7.51 5.28
CA PRO A 622 -45.22 -6.92 4.20
C PRO A 622 -46.70 -7.30 4.25
N TYR A 623 -47.55 -6.40 3.72
CA TYR A 623 -49.00 -6.61 3.68
C TYR A 623 -49.39 -7.89 2.94
N GLN A 624 -48.74 -8.18 1.80
CA GLN A 624 -49.02 -9.36 0.98
C GLN A 624 -48.74 -10.69 1.70
N TYR A 625 -47.77 -10.71 2.64
CA TYR A 625 -47.51 -11.89 3.46
C TYR A 625 -48.63 -12.14 4.47
N LYS A 626 -49.16 -11.06 5.07
CA LYS A 626 -50.24 -11.13 6.06
C LYS A 626 -51.59 -11.42 5.41
N TYR A 627 -51.81 -10.91 4.20
CA TYR A 627 -53.07 -10.96 3.46
C TYR A 627 -52.82 -11.28 1.97
N PRO A 628 -52.49 -12.53 1.62
CA PRO A 628 -52.26 -12.95 0.24
C PRO A 628 -53.52 -12.84 -0.63
N GLU A 629 -53.36 -12.52 -1.92
CA GLU A 629 -54.47 -12.18 -2.84
C GLU A 629 -55.23 -13.40 -3.41
N ASP A 630 -54.63 -14.61 -3.41
CA ASP A 630 -55.10 -15.79 -4.17
C ASP A 630 -55.81 -16.89 -3.34
N ASP A 631 -56.55 -16.56 -2.28
CA ASP A 631 -57.18 -17.54 -1.35
C ASP A 631 -56.19 -18.53 -0.68
N GLU A 632 -54.89 -18.35 -0.84
CA GLU A 632 -53.84 -19.09 -0.15
C GLU A 632 -53.88 -18.77 1.35
N PRO A 633 -53.80 -19.77 2.25
CA PRO A 633 -53.77 -19.51 3.68
C PRO A 633 -52.48 -18.76 4.05
N SER A 634 -52.62 -17.57 4.64
CA SER A 634 -51.47 -16.86 5.21
C SER A 634 -50.87 -17.68 6.36
N LEU A 635 -49.54 -17.79 6.36
CA LEU A 635 -48.79 -18.37 7.47
C LEU A 635 -48.68 -17.41 8.66
N TYR A 636 -48.98 -16.13 8.46
CA TYR A 636 -48.87 -15.10 9.49
C TYR A 636 -49.81 -15.36 10.67
N GLN A 637 -49.28 -15.22 11.88
CA GLN A 637 -50.03 -15.14 13.12
C GLN A 637 -49.82 -13.78 13.76
N TYR A 638 -50.86 -13.24 14.41
CA TYR A 638 -50.75 -11.96 15.11
C TYR A 638 -49.62 -12.02 16.16
N GLY A 639 -48.70 -11.06 16.09
CA GLY A 639 -47.49 -11.00 16.92
C GLY A 639 -46.23 -11.57 16.25
N ASP A 640 -46.35 -12.16 15.06
CA ASP A 640 -45.17 -12.54 14.27
C ASP A 640 -44.40 -11.30 13.80
N VAL A 641 -43.08 -11.34 13.99
CA VAL A 641 -42.13 -10.36 13.46
C VAL A 641 -41.26 -10.94 12.35
N TRP A 642 -41.30 -12.26 12.16
CA TRP A 642 -40.51 -12.99 11.17
C TRP A 642 -41.37 -14.00 10.42
N TYR A 643 -40.91 -14.34 9.22
CA TYR A 643 -41.57 -15.30 8.33
C TYR A 643 -41.47 -16.72 8.91
N ARG A 644 -42.60 -17.42 9.08
CA ARG A 644 -42.65 -18.80 9.62
C ARG A 644 -42.13 -19.87 8.67
N ASP A 645 -42.02 -19.53 7.40
CA ASP A 645 -41.49 -20.33 6.30
C ASP A 645 -40.00 -20.06 6.03
N MET A 646 -39.29 -19.43 6.98
CA MET A 646 -37.85 -19.18 6.95
C MET A 646 -37.16 -19.87 8.13
N LEU A 647 -35.84 -20.05 8.04
CA LEU A 647 -35.05 -20.45 9.21
C LEU A 647 -35.17 -19.40 10.33
N ALA A 648 -35.05 -19.87 11.57
CA ALA A 648 -35.17 -19.02 12.74
C ALA A 648 -34.05 -17.96 12.76
N PRO A 649 -34.34 -16.71 13.18
CA PRO A 649 -33.32 -15.69 13.37
C PRO A 649 -32.20 -16.15 14.31
N GLY A 650 -30.97 -15.80 14.00
CA GLY A 650 -29.80 -16.27 14.74
C GLY A 650 -28.48 -15.96 14.05
N PHE A 651 -27.40 -16.56 14.54
CA PHE A 651 -26.05 -16.46 14.02
C PHE A 651 -25.32 -17.77 14.30
N GLU A 652 -24.81 -18.41 13.24
CA GLU A 652 -24.22 -19.75 13.31
C GLU A 652 -25.13 -20.73 14.06
N ASN A 653 -24.68 -21.31 15.17
CA ASN A 653 -25.44 -22.27 15.97
C ASN A 653 -26.28 -21.63 17.10
N SER A 654 -26.26 -20.29 17.20
CA SER A 654 -26.97 -19.54 18.24
C SER A 654 -28.27 -18.96 17.71
N LEU A 655 -29.38 -19.22 18.41
CA LEU A 655 -30.66 -18.60 18.12
C LEU A 655 -30.75 -17.20 18.73
N LEU A 656 -31.45 -16.31 18.04
CA LEU A 656 -31.71 -14.96 18.53
C LEU A 656 -32.46 -15.00 19.87
N PRO A 657 -31.95 -14.35 20.95
CA PRO A 657 -32.55 -14.46 22.27
C PRO A 657 -33.84 -13.65 22.44
N ASP A 658 -33.95 -12.51 21.77
CA ASP A 658 -35.12 -11.64 21.81
C ASP A 658 -35.38 -10.96 20.46
N ASN A 659 -36.66 -10.68 20.21
CA ASN A 659 -37.09 -10.14 18.92
C ASN A 659 -36.92 -8.63 18.77
N ASP A 660 -36.62 -7.90 19.86
CA ASP A 660 -36.61 -6.43 19.86
C ASP A 660 -35.22 -5.87 19.50
N ASN A 661 -34.16 -6.54 19.96
CA ASN A 661 -32.77 -6.08 19.89
C ASN A 661 -31.88 -6.96 18.98
N GLY A 662 -32.48 -7.49 17.91
CA GLY A 662 -31.83 -8.50 17.07
C GLY A 662 -30.48 -8.08 16.50
N LEU A 663 -30.35 -6.84 16.04
CA LEU A 663 -29.09 -6.35 15.48
C LEU A 663 -28.03 -6.02 16.54
N GLN A 664 -28.41 -5.57 17.74
CA GLN A 664 -27.45 -5.36 18.83
C GLN A 664 -26.85 -6.69 19.29
N TRP A 665 -27.69 -7.73 19.36
CA TRP A 665 -27.23 -9.07 19.66
C TRP A 665 -26.30 -9.57 18.55
N LEU A 666 -26.75 -9.52 17.29
CA LEU A 666 -25.93 -9.94 16.14
C LEU A 666 -24.58 -9.21 16.10
N ALA A 667 -24.56 -7.90 16.35
CA ALA A 667 -23.32 -7.12 16.39
C ALA A 667 -22.33 -7.66 17.43
N LYS A 668 -22.81 -8.08 18.61
CA LYS A 668 -21.98 -8.68 19.66
C LYS A 668 -21.44 -10.05 19.25
N GLU A 669 -22.24 -10.88 18.60
CA GLU A 669 -21.80 -12.18 18.10
C GLU A 669 -20.74 -12.02 17.00
N ILE A 670 -20.96 -11.10 16.05
CA ILE A 670 -20.00 -10.83 14.97
C ILE A 670 -18.65 -10.37 15.52
N VAL A 671 -18.62 -9.38 16.43
CA VAL A 671 -17.34 -8.88 16.95
C VAL A 671 -16.62 -9.85 17.88
N ALA A 672 -17.33 -10.85 18.41
CA ALA A 672 -16.74 -11.96 19.17
C ALA A 672 -16.18 -13.07 18.27
N ASP A 673 -16.57 -13.09 16.99
CA ASP A 673 -16.10 -14.07 16.02
C ASP A 673 -14.67 -13.74 15.55
N PRO A 674 -13.72 -14.70 15.58
CA PRO A 674 -12.35 -14.48 15.11
C PRO A 674 -12.25 -13.98 13.66
N ARG A 675 -13.24 -14.30 12.82
CA ARG A 675 -13.29 -13.84 11.42
C ARG A 675 -13.45 -12.32 11.32
N PHE A 676 -13.99 -11.64 12.33
CA PHE A 676 -14.11 -10.18 12.35
C PHE A 676 -12.77 -9.47 12.20
N ALA A 677 -11.73 -9.98 12.86
CA ALA A 677 -10.38 -9.41 12.76
C ALA A 677 -9.80 -9.59 11.35
N SER A 678 -9.85 -10.80 10.79
CA SER A 678 -9.39 -11.07 9.41
C SER A 678 -10.17 -10.27 8.37
N ALA A 679 -11.50 -10.17 8.54
CA ALA A 679 -12.36 -9.35 7.70
C ALA A 679 -11.97 -7.87 7.76
N THR A 680 -11.60 -7.36 8.94
CA THR A 680 -11.14 -5.99 9.12
C THR A 680 -9.83 -5.73 8.37
N VAL A 681 -8.86 -6.64 8.43
CA VAL A 681 -7.62 -6.53 7.63
C VAL A 681 -7.95 -6.48 6.14
N LYS A 682 -8.80 -7.41 5.65
CA LYS A 682 -9.25 -7.47 4.26
C LYS A 682 -10.08 -6.25 3.83
N PHE A 683 -10.80 -5.62 4.76
CA PHE A 683 -11.59 -4.42 4.52
C PHE A 683 -10.69 -3.23 4.20
N TRP A 684 -9.59 -3.05 4.94
CA TRP A 684 -8.66 -1.93 4.79
C TRP A 684 -7.52 -2.19 3.81
N TRP A 685 -7.31 -3.45 3.39
CA TRP A 685 -6.28 -3.85 2.43
C TRP A 685 -6.29 -2.99 1.15
N PRO A 686 -7.43 -2.76 0.46
CA PRO A 686 -7.43 -1.99 -0.78
C PRO A 686 -7.14 -0.50 -0.58
N ALA A 687 -7.47 0.05 0.59
CA ALA A 687 -7.19 1.45 0.89
C ALA A 687 -5.68 1.71 0.97
N LEU A 688 -4.93 0.79 1.59
CA LEU A 688 -3.47 0.88 1.76
C LEU A 688 -2.69 0.32 0.56
N MET A 689 -2.96 -0.92 0.17
CA MET A 689 -2.19 -1.64 -0.84
C MET A 689 -2.62 -1.28 -2.28
N GLY A 690 -3.82 -0.73 -2.45
CA GLY A 690 -4.35 -0.36 -3.77
C GLY A 690 -5.13 -1.46 -4.47
N GLU A 691 -4.94 -2.73 -4.11
CA GLU A 691 -5.65 -3.88 -4.70
C GLU A 691 -6.49 -4.63 -3.66
N GLU A 692 -7.42 -5.46 -4.12
CA GLU A 692 -8.15 -6.37 -3.22
C GLU A 692 -7.21 -7.43 -2.64
N ALA A 693 -7.51 -7.90 -1.44
CA ALA A 693 -6.83 -9.09 -0.90
C ALA A 693 -7.01 -10.27 -1.86
N LEU A 694 -5.93 -11.00 -2.10
CA LEU A 694 -5.86 -12.12 -3.04
C LEU A 694 -6.96 -13.14 -2.71
N SER A 695 -7.60 -13.62 -3.77
CA SER A 695 -8.49 -14.77 -3.70
C SER A 695 -7.73 -16.04 -4.08
N ALA A 696 -8.09 -17.18 -3.50
CA ALA A 696 -7.50 -18.46 -3.86
C ALA A 696 -7.70 -18.72 -5.37
N PRO A 697 -6.67 -19.18 -6.10
CA PRO A 697 -6.81 -19.49 -7.52
C PRO A 697 -7.78 -20.66 -7.72
N GLU A 698 -8.74 -20.51 -8.62
CA GLU A 698 -9.83 -21.49 -8.81
C GLU A 698 -9.48 -22.60 -9.82
N GLU A 699 -8.65 -22.29 -10.83
CA GLU A 699 -8.37 -23.15 -11.98
C GLU A 699 -6.97 -23.79 -11.89
N THR A 700 -6.90 -25.05 -11.44
CA THR A 700 -5.64 -25.79 -11.28
C THR A 700 -4.90 -26.09 -12.59
N SER A 701 -5.56 -25.85 -13.74
CA SER A 701 -4.98 -26.04 -15.08
C SER A 701 -4.23 -24.82 -15.61
N ASP A 702 -4.32 -23.67 -14.94
CA ASP A 702 -3.61 -22.46 -15.32
C ASP A 702 -2.09 -22.64 -15.19
N SER A 703 -1.33 -22.17 -16.18
CA SER A 703 0.13 -22.29 -16.18
C SER A 703 0.81 -21.54 -15.02
N ASN A 704 0.12 -20.56 -14.43
CA ASN A 704 0.57 -19.79 -13.27
C ASN A 704 -0.21 -20.11 -11.98
N TYR A 705 -0.96 -21.23 -11.94
CA TYR A 705 -1.73 -21.64 -10.77
C TYR A 705 -0.86 -21.73 -9.51
N THR A 706 0.28 -22.40 -9.60
CA THR A 706 1.19 -22.57 -8.48
C THR A 706 1.62 -21.20 -7.96
N GLN A 707 2.14 -20.32 -8.81
CA GLN A 707 2.59 -18.97 -8.45
C GLN A 707 1.50 -18.15 -7.74
N LYS A 708 0.27 -18.15 -8.28
CA LYS A 708 -0.88 -17.49 -7.64
C LYS A 708 -1.22 -18.09 -6.29
N LEU A 709 -1.13 -19.41 -6.16
CA LEU A 709 -1.34 -20.10 -4.89
C LEU A 709 -0.26 -19.72 -3.87
N ASN A 710 1.02 -19.63 -4.29
CA ASN A 710 2.09 -19.13 -3.41
C ASN A 710 1.77 -17.74 -2.84
N ALA A 711 1.41 -16.81 -3.73
CA ALA A 711 1.12 -15.43 -3.36
C ALA A 711 -0.07 -15.34 -2.41
N TYR A 712 -1.14 -16.07 -2.73
CA TYR A 712 -2.33 -16.16 -1.88
C TYR A 712 -2.01 -16.70 -0.48
N GLU A 713 -1.29 -17.82 -0.40
CA GLU A 713 -0.93 -18.45 0.88
C GLU A 713 -0.03 -17.55 1.73
N ALA A 714 0.96 -16.89 1.12
CA ALA A 714 1.81 -15.92 1.81
C ALA A 714 0.98 -14.75 2.36
N GLN A 715 0.06 -14.20 1.56
CA GLN A 715 -0.77 -13.08 1.98
C GLN A 715 -1.76 -13.47 3.08
N GLN A 716 -2.36 -14.66 3.01
CA GLN A 716 -3.26 -15.13 4.07
C GLN A 716 -2.52 -15.33 5.40
N ALA A 717 -1.29 -15.85 5.38
CA ALA A 717 -0.48 -15.99 6.61
C ALA A 717 -0.22 -14.62 7.27
N ASP A 718 0.11 -13.60 6.47
CA ASP A 718 0.32 -12.25 6.99
C ASP A 718 -1.00 -11.63 7.48
N ILE A 719 -2.12 -11.84 6.78
CA ILE A 719 -3.45 -11.40 7.22
C ILE A 719 -3.84 -12.05 8.56
N GLU A 720 -3.59 -13.34 8.74
CA GLU A 720 -3.88 -14.06 9.98
C GLU A 720 -3.01 -13.56 11.14
N THR A 721 -1.73 -13.28 10.87
CA THR A 721 -0.81 -12.69 11.86
C THR A 721 -1.28 -11.30 12.29
N LEU A 722 -1.66 -10.45 11.32
CA LEU A 722 -2.22 -9.12 11.59
C LEU A 722 -3.54 -9.21 12.36
N ALA A 723 -4.40 -10.17 12.03
CA ALA A 723 -5.67 -10.38 12.71
C ALA A 723 -5.49 -10.82 14.17
N ALA A 724 -4.55 -11.74 14.43
CA ALA A 724 -4.22 -12.16 15.79
C ALA A 724 -3.68 -11.00 16.63
N GLY A 725 -2.70 -10.25 16.09
CA GLY A 725 -2.18 -9.05 16.75
C GLY A 725 -3.22 -7.95 16.95
N PHE A 726 -4.20 -7.85 16.06
CA PHE A 726 -5.34 -6.94 16.22
C PHE A 726 -6.27 -7.36 17.36
N ILE A 727 -6.53 -8.65 17.54
CA ILE A 727 -7.33 -9.19 18.66
C ILE A 727 -6.60 -9.01 19.99
N GLU A 728 -5.30 -9.28 20.04
CA GLU A 728 -4.50 -9.17 21.27
C GLU A 728 -4.18 -7.71 21.63
N GLY A 729 -4.01 -6.86 20.60
CA GLY A 729 -3.49 -5.51 20.70
C GLY A 729 -1.99 -5.47 20.44
N PHE A 730 -1.57 -4.69 19.44
CA PHE A 730 -0.15 -4.51 19.09
C PHE A 730 0.63 -3.66 20.11
N THR A 731 -0.08 -2.83 20.88
CA THR A 731 0.50 -1.88 21.84
C THR A 731 -0.33 -1.81 23.13
N ASP A 732 0.11 -0.99 24.09
CA ASP A 732 -0.59 -0.74 25.35
C ASP A 732 -1.93 0.00 25.20
N ARG A 733 -2.30 0.41 23.97
CA ARG A 733 -3.59 1.02 23.62
C ARG A 733 -4.75 0.02 23.55
N GLY A 734 -4.48 -1.26 23.74
CA GLY A 734 -5.49 -2.30 23.88
C GLY A 734 -5.89 -2.97 22.55
N PRO A 735 -6.81 -3.95 22.64
CA PRO A 735 -7.22 -4.76 21.50
C PRO A 735 -8.10 -3.98 20.52
N PHE A 736 -8.14 -4.43 19.27
CA PHE A 736 -8.93 -3.87 18.18
C PHE A 736 -8.63 -2.39 17.86
N ASN A 737 -7.40 -1.91 18.08
CA ASN A 737 -7.01 -0.55 17.69
C ASN A 737 -6.65 -0.49 16.19
N LEU A 738 -7.49 0.14 15.37
CA LEU A 738 -7.28 0.14 13.91
C LEU A 738 -6.07 0.99 13.49
N ARG A 739 -5.76 2.08 14.19
CA ARG A 739 -4.55 2.87 13.87
C ARG A 739 -3.30 2.02 14.01
N ASP A 740 -3.18 1.24 15.10
CA ASP A 740 -2.09 0.28 15.27
C ASP A 740 -2.07 -0.76 14.15
N LEU A 741 -3.23 -1.34 13.78
CA LEU A 741 -3.32 -2.29 12.67
C LEU A 741 -2.85 -1.68 11.34
N LEU A 742 -3.28 -0.46 11.00
CA LEU A 742 -2.86 0.23 9.78
C LEU A 742 -1.34 0.46 9.75
N VAL A 743 -0.71 0.76 10.90
CA VAL A 743 0.75 0.87 10.99
C VAL A 743 1.42 -0.47 10.72
N GLU A 744 0.98 -1.55 11.37
CA GLU A 744 1.57 -2.87 11.15
C GLU A 744 1.37 -3.36 9.71
N MET A 745 0.23 -3.05 9.08
CA MET A 745 0.01 -3.29 7.65
C MET A 745 1.05 -2.56 6.77
N MET A 746 1.37 -1.30 7.07
CA MET A 746 2.40 -0.53 6.33
C MET A 746 3.83 -1.03 6.58
N LEU A 747 4.08 -1.76 7.68
CA LEU A 747 5.37 -2.37 7.97
C LEU A 747 5.59 -3.69 7.24
N THR A 748 4.52 -4.32 6.74
CA THR A 748 4.62 -5.58 5.99
C THR A 748 5.44 -5.44 4.70
N PRO A 749 6.06 -6.54 4.24
CA PRO A 749 6.67 -6.60 2.91
C PRO A 749 5.72 -6.25 1.76
N TRP A 750 4.42 -6.51 1.89
CA TRP A 750 3.40 -6.15 0.89
C TRP A 750 3.36 -4.66 0.59
N PHE A 751 3.53 -3.82 1.61
CA PHE A 751 3.57 -2.37 1.45
C PHE A 751 4.97 -1.86 1.08
N ARG A 752 6.04 -2.62 1.37
CA ARG A 752 7.42 -2.13 1.33
C ARG A 752 8.27 -2.69 0.19
N GLY A 753 7.88 -3.77 -0.48
CA GLY A 753 8.70 -4.39 -1.54
C GLY A 753 8.92 -3.46 -2.74
N THR A 754 10.18 -3.14 -3.10
CA THR A 754 10.51 -2.18 -4.18
C THR A 754 10.94 -2.84 -5.49
N GLY A 755 11.37 -4.09 -5.46
CA GLY A 755 11.86 -4.77 -6.65
C GLY A 755 12.52 -6.11 -6.36
N LEU A 756 13.17 -6.66 -7.38
CA LEU A 756 13.83 -7.97 -7.35
C LEU A 756 15.33 -7.85 -7.60
N ILE A 757 16.15 -8.54 -6.80
CA ILE A 757 17.59 -8.63 -7.01
C ILE A 757 17.89 -9.56 -8.20
N ALA A 758 18.53 -9.03 -9.25
CA ALA A 758 18.67 -9.66 -10.56
C ALA A 758 19.45 -11.00 -10.62
N ALA A 759 20.13 -11.41 -9.54
CA ALA A 759 21.11 -12.50 -9.61
C ALA A 759 20.51 -13.92 -9.65
N ASN A 760 19.25 -14.14 -9.23
CA ASN A 760 18.72 -15.50 -8.99
C ASN A 760 17.33 -15.80 -9.60
N ASN A 761 16.68 -14.88 -10.33
CA ASN A 761 15.26 -15.03 -10.63
C ASN A 761 14.97 -15.58 -12.03
N VAL A 762 14.59 -16.85 -12.09
CA VAL A 762 13.84 -17.42 -13.22
C VAL A 762 12.35 -17.43 -12.83
N ASN A 763 11.54 -16.57 -13.46
CA ASN A 763 10.08 -16.71 -13.60
C ASN A 763 9.21 -16.57 -12.32
N ARG A 764 9.39 -15.48 -11.53
CA ARG A 764 8.57 -15.14 -10.34
C ARG A 764 7.60 -13.97 -10.54
N ASP A 765 7.50 -13.43 -11.75
CA ASP A 765 6.70 -12.22 -12.04
C ASP A 765 5.21 -12.41 -11.70
N ASP A 766 4.64 -13.58 -12.02
CA ASP A 766 3.25 -13.93 -11.67
C ASP A 766 3.03 -14.09 -10.15
N GLU A 767 4.07 -14.46 -9.40
CA GLU A 767 4.00 -14.71 -7.96
C GLU A 767 4.06 -13.41 -7.15
N LEU A 768 4.73 -12.39 -7.68
CA LEU A 768 4.97 -11.11 -6.99
C LEU A 768 4.22 -9.94 -7.62
N LEU A 769 3.27 -10.20 -8.53
CA LEU A 769 2.57 -9.18 -9.31
C LEU A 769 1.90 -8.11 -8.43
N ASP A 770 1.31 -8.53 -7.30
CA ASP A 770 0.56 -7.68 -6.38
C ASP A 770 1.38 -7.30 -5.12
N VAL A 771 2.70 -7.49 -5.17
CA VAL A 771 3.63 -7.12 -4.10
C VAL A 771 4.22 -5.75 -4.38
N GLY A 772 4.19 -4.89 -3.37
CA GLY A 772 5.17 -3.80 -3.27
C GLY A 772 4.70 -2.44 -3.75
N VAL A 773 5.67 -1.67 -4.25
CA VAL A 773 5.55 -0.25 -4.59
C VAL A 773 5.05 -0.06 -6.02
N GLY A 774 4.38 1.07 -6.32
CA GLY A 774 3.82 1.32 -7.66
C GLY A 774 2.30 1.21 -7.69
N ARG A 775 1.66 1.72 -6.65
CA ARG A 775 0.21 1.91 -6.56
C ARG A 775 -0.17 3.21 -7.26
N LEU A 776 -1.03 3.13 -8.26
CA LEU A 776 -1.62 4.31 -8.88
C LEU A 776 -2.47 5.07 -7.85
N LEU A 777 -2.21 6.36 -7.71
CA LEU A 777 -2.98 7.23 -6.81
C LEU A 777 -4.41 7.38 -7.33
N THR A 778 -5.36 7.36 -6.41
CA THR A 778 -6.75 7.71 -6.70
C THR A 778 -6.87 9.19 -7.11
N PRO A 779 -7.93 9.62 -7.80
CA PRO A 779 -8.14 11.04 -8.11
C PRO A 779 -8.03 11.94 -6.87
N GLU A 780 -8.57 11.49 -5.74
CA GLU A 780 -8.56 12.21 -4.47
C GLU A 780 -7.15 12.29 -3.86
N GLU A 781 -6.37 11.20 -3.93
CA GLU A 781 -4.98 11.18 -3.45
C GLU A 781 -4.05 11.99 -4.34
N LEU A 782 -4.21 11.91 -5.67
CA LEU A 782 -3.42 12.70 -6.61
C LEU A 782 -3.74 14.19 -6.46
N GLU A 783 -5.01 14.55 -6.25
CA GLU A 783 -5.40 15.93 -5.97
C GLU A 783 -4.78 16.43 -4.66
N ALA A 784 -4.84 15.63 -3.60
CA ALA A 784 -4.24 15.96 -2.31
C ALA A 784 -2.70 16.13 -2.43
N LYS A 785 -2.00 15.20 -3.10
CA LYS A 785 -0.56 15.30 -3.42
C LYS A 785 -0.25 16.57 -4.19
N THR A 786 -1.03 16.86 -5.24
CA THR A 786 -0.86 18.06 -6.09
C THR A 786 -1.02 19.33 -5.26
N LYS A 787 -2.07 19.40 -4.43
CA LYS A 787 -2.34 20.55 -3.58
C LYS A 787 -1.29 20.72 -2.49
N ALA A 788 -0.81 19.64 -1.88
CA ALA A 788 0.26 19.69 -0.89
C ALA A 788 1.58 20.22 -1.49
N LEU A 789 1.91 19.80 -2.72
CA LEU A 789 3.11 20.22 -3.44
C LEU A 789 3.04 21.66 -3.94
N THR A 790 1.91 22.06 -4.52
CA THR A 790 1.80 23.30 -5.30
C THR A 790 1.03 24.41 -4.58
N GLY A 791 0.22 24.05 -3.59
CA GLY A 791 -0.69 24.92 -2.87
C GLY A 791 -2.12 24.96 -3.41
N TYR A 792 -2.40 24.38 -4.58
CA TYR A 792 -3.71 24.47 -5.23
C TYR A 792 -4.14 23.14 -5.86
N ALA A 793 -5.43 22.83 -5.82
CA ALA A 793 -6.01 21.76 -6.63
C ALA A 793 -6.43 22.27 -8.02
N TRP A 794 -6.56 21.34 -8.99
CA TRP A 794 -6.80 21.70 -10.37
C TRP A 794 -8.18 22.36 -10.56
N ARG A 795 -8.19 23.65 -10.92
CA ARG A 795 -9.39 24.50 -11.02
C ARG A 795 -10.26 24.49 -9.76
N GLU A 796 -9.65 24.47 -8.59
CA GLU A 796 -10.43 24.54 -7.35
C GLU A 796 -11.24 25.83 -7.25
N SER A 797 -12.47 25.74 -6.72
CA SER A 797 -13.36 26.88 -6.49
C SER A 797 -14.41 26.58 -5.43
N ASP A 798 -14.99 27.63 -4.85
CA ASP A 798 -16.12 27.50 -3.94
C ASP A 798 -17.40 27.08 -4.67
N ALA A 799 -18.14 26.14 -4.10
CA ALA A 799 -19.33 25.55 -4.69
C ALA A 799 -20.49 25.46 -3.68
N TYR A 800 -21.25 26.55 -3.55
CA TYR A 800 -22.40 26.64 -2.63
C TYR A 800 -23.52 25.61 -2.91
N TRP A 801 -23.52 24.98 -4.09
CA TRP A 801 -24.48 23.93 -4.44
C TRP A 801 -24.05 22.54 -3.94
N LYS A 802 -22.80 22.35 -3.51
CA LYS A 802 -22.30 21.13 -2.87
C LYS A 802 -22.43 21.22 -1.36
N ALA A 803 -22.45 20.07 -0.69
CA ALA A 803 -22.56 20.01 0.77
C ALA A 803 -21.24 20.33 1.49
N ASP A 804 -20.11 20.01 0.87
CA ASP A 804 -18.74 20.31 1.33
C ASP A 804 -18.27 21.73 0.92
N GLY A 805 -19.04 22.43 0.09
CA GLY A 805 -18.77 23.78 -0.37
C GLY A 805 -17.61 23.91 -1.36
N LYS A 806 -17.05 22.82 -1.88
CA LYS A 806 -15.83 22.85 -2.71
C LYS A 806 -15.98 22.06 -4.01
N TRP A 807 -15.39 22.58 -5.08
CA TRP A 807 -15.35 21.92 -6.38
C TRP A 807 -13.93 21.94 -6.95
N SER A 808 -13.53 20.86 -7.62
CA SER A 808 -12.27 20.76 -8.34
C SER A 808 -12.43 19.98 -9.66
N ALA A 809 -11.56 20.23 -10.63
CA ALA A 809 -11.63 19.54 -11.91
C ALA A 809 -11.34 18.03 -11.76
N LEU A 810 -10.36 17.64 -10.95
CA LEU A 810 -10.02 16.23 -10.76
C LEU A 810 -11.00 15.52 -9.84
N GLY A 811 -11.36 16.12 -8.70
CA GLY A 811 -12.32 15.55 -7.75
C GLY A 811 -13.76 15.44 -8.27
N ASP A 812 -14.20 16.32 -9.16
CA ASP A 812 -15.58 16.33 -9.66
C ASP A 812 -15.70 15.94 -11.14
N THR A 813 -15.09 16.71 -12.05
CA THR A 813 -15.32 16.53 -13.50
C THR A 813 -14.63 15.30 -14.05
N TYR A 814 -13.40 15.07 -13.60
CA TYR A 814 -12.53 14.03 -14.14
C TYR A 814 -12.37 12.82 -13.22
N SER A 815 -13.04 12.79 -12.06
CA SER A 815 -12.87 11.74 -11.05
C SER A 815 -13.05 10.34 -11.65
N ILE A 816 -14.20 10.08 -12.29
CA ILE A 816 -14.48 8.81 -12.98
C ILE A 816 -13.49 8.54 -14.13
N TYR A 817 -13.16 9.56 -14.93
CA TYR A 817 -12.24 9.41 -16.06
C TYR A 817 -10.80 9.07 -15.62
N TYR A 818 -10.43 9.44 -14.39
CA TYR A 818 -9.14 9.14 -13.79
C TYR A 818 -9.16 7.89 -12.88
N GLY A 819 -10.28 7.16 -12.80
CA GLY A 819 -10.37 5.89 -12.06
C GLY A 819 -11.00 5.97 -10.67
N GLY A 820 -11.65 7.09 -10.34
CA GLY A 820 -12.55 7.21 -9.18
C GLY A 820 -13.83 6.39 -9.32
N ILE A 821 -14.69 6.47 -8.31
CA ILE A 821 -15.97 5.74 -8.24
C ILE A 821 -17.12 6.70 -7.95
N ASP A 822 -18.31 6.39 -8.46
CA ASP A 822 -19.56 7.08 -8.10
C ASP A 822 -20.34 6.31 -7.01
N SER A 823 -19.83 5.14 -6.61
CA SER A 823 -20.45 4.23 -5.63
C SER A 823 -21.86 3.71 -6.02
N ASN A 824 -22.29 3.99 -7.25
CA ASN A 824 -23.57 3.63 -7.83
C ASN A 824 -23.37 2.70 -9.05
N GLY A 825 -23.03 3.26 -10.21
CA GLY A 825 -22.78 2.51 -11.45
C GLY A 825 -21.35 2.00 -11.58
N ILE A 826 -20.40 2.71 -10.97
CA ILE A 826 -18.98 2.39 -10.93
C ILE A 826 -18.59 2.24 -9.46
N THR A 827 -18.44 0.99 -9.01
CA THR A 827 -18.22 0.65 -7.60
C THR A 827 -16.82 0.13 -7.31
N LYS A 828 -15.94 0.09 -8.31
CA LYS A 828 -14.56 -0.37 -8.18
C LYS A 828 -13.62 0.62 -8.84
N ARG A 829 -12.51 0.92 -8.16
CA ARG A 829 -11.48 1.83 -8.69
C ARG A 829 -10.72 1.16 -9.83
N SER A 830 -10.34 1.97 -10.81
CA SER A 830 -9.40 1.53 -11.84
C SER A 830 -7.98 1.80 -11.33
N ARG A 831 -7.22 0.72 -11.07
CA ARG A 831 -5.88 0.78 -10.49
C ARG A 831 -4.75 0.67 -11.51
N GLN A 832 -5.11 0.33 -12.75
CA GLN A 832 -4.18 0.30 -13.88
C GLN A 832 -4.42 1.49 -14.78
N LEU A 833 -3.35 2.24 -15.07
CA LEU A 833 -3.41 3.41 -15.93
C LEU A 833 -3.86 3.01 -17.34
N ASN A 834 -4.99 3.55 -17.78
CA ASN A 834 -5.50 3.39 -19.14
C ASN A 834 -5.36 4.68 -19.95
N THR A 835 -5.65 4.62 -21.25
CA THR A 835 -5.47 5.76 -22.18
C THR A 835 -6.31 6.98 -21.81
N ILE A 836 -7.48 6.81 -21.21
CA ILE A 836 -8.33 7.92 -20.75
C ILE A 836 -7.70 8.58 -19.54
N MET A 837 -7.24 7.80 -18.56
CA MET A 837 -6.57 8.30 -17.36
C MET A 837 -5.28 9.05 -17.70
N SER A 838 -4.46 8.52 -18.62
CA SER A 838 -3.25 9.22 -19.09
C SER A 838 -3.58 10.57 -19.74
N ASN A 839 -4.67 10.67 -20.50
CA ASN A 839 -5.11 11.93 -21.09
C ASN A 839 -5.58 12.93 -20.03
N VAL A 840 -6.22 12.47 -18.95
CA VAL A 840 -6.60 13.33 -17.82
C VAL A 840 -5.35 13.84 -17.11
N ALA A 841 -4.40 12.98 -16.76
CA ALA A 841 -3.13 13.39 -16.13
C ALA A 841 -2.36 14.39 -17.00
N LEU A 842 -2.25 14.14 -18.31
CA LEU A 842 -1.60 15.07 -19.23
C LEU A 842 -2.35 16.41 -19.29
N LYS A 843 -3.69 16.38 -19.31
CA LYS A 843 -4.50 17.60 -19.30
C LYS A 843 -4.32 18.41 -18.00
N GLN A 844 -4.27 17.72 -16.86
CA GLN A 844 -3.98 18.35 -15.57
C GLN A 844 -2.59 19.01 -15.59
N ALA A 845 -1.56 18.28 -16.03
CA ALA A 845 -0.20 18.79 -16.16
C ALA A 845 -0.15 20.05 -17.04
N LEU A 846 -0.76 20.00 -18.22
CA LEU A 846 -0.79 21.13 -19.16
C LEU A 846 -1.48 22.38 -18.59
N GLU A 847 -2.61 22.22 -17.89
CA GLU A 847 -3.37 23.35 -17.35
C GLU A 847 -2.79 23.90 -16.04
N MET A 848 -2.17 23.05 -15.22
CA MET A 848 -1.64 23.44 -13.92
C MET A 848 -0.25 24.07 -14.00
N SER A 849 0.61 23.62 -14.90
CA SER A 849 2.03 24.01 -14.92
C SER A 849 2.26 25.52 -14.93
N CYS A 850 1.48 26.28 -15.70
CA CYS A 850 1.60 27.75 -15.69
C CYS A 850 1.22 28.36 -14.34
N GLN A 851 0.05 27.97 -13.80
CA GLN A 851 -0.41 28.47 -12.50
C GLN A 851 0.59 28.14 -11.39
N VAL A 852 1.14 26.92 -11.38
CA VAL A 852 2.11 26.48 -10.38
C VAL A 852 3.36 27.36 -10.43
N VAL A 853 3.96 27.55 -11.60
CA VAL A 853 5.22 28.29 -11.72
C VAL A 853 5.04 29.78 -11.47
N ILE A 854 4.04 30.41 -12.09
CA ILE A 854 3.82 31.87 -11.97
C ILE A 854 3.48 32.25 -10.54
N LEU A 855 2.54 31.53 -9.89
CA LEU A 855 2.16 31.85 -8.52
C LEU A 855 3.27 31.56 -7.51
N ASP A 856 4.10 30.55 -7.74
CA ASP A 856 5.18 30.23 -6.82
C ASP A 856 6.33 31.24 -6.91
N PHE A 857 6.73 31.67 -8.13
CA PHE A 857 7.71 32.74 -8.29
C PHE A 857 7.19 34.13 -7.90
N GLY A 858 5.87 34.33 -7.89
CA GLY A 858 5.22 35.53 -7.38
C GLY A 858 5.27 35.66 -5.85
N ARG A 859 5.61 34.59 -5.11
CA ARG A 859 5.89 34.64 -3.66
C ARG A 859 7.33 35.08 -3.41
N GLU A 860 7.55 35.69 -2.24
CA GLU A 860 8.91 36.00 -1.76
C GLU A 860 9.75 34.74 -1.63
N ASP A 861 11.06 34.87 -1.84
CA ASP A 861 12.00 33.76 -1.66
C ASP A 861 12.04 33.36 -0.18
N GLY A 862 11.85 32.07 0.11
CA GLY A 862 11.59 31.54 1.45
C GLY A 862 10.13 31.09 1.64
N ASP A 863 9.16 31.78 1.03
CA ASP A 863 7.73 31.46 1.09
C ASP A 863 7.24 30.61 -0.09
N ARG A 864 8.10 30.36 -1.09
CA ARG A 864 7.79 29.51 -2.24
C ARG A 864 7.74 28.04 -1.84
N LYS A 865 6.95 27.25 -2.55
CA LYS A 865 6.76 25.81 -2.30
C LYS A 865 7.76 24.95 -3.06
N LEU A 866 8.03 25.26 -4.32
CA LEU A 866 8.89 24.46 -5.20
C LEU A 866 10.18 25.20 -5.59
N PHE A 867 10.08 26.51 -5.81
CA PHE A 867 11.17 27.32 -6.39
C PHE A 867 11.87 28.25 -5.39
N ASN A 868 11.93 27.86 -4.11
CA ASN A 868 12.81 28.53 -3.13
C ASN A 868 14.30 28.42 -3.53
N ASP A 869 15.10 29.41 -3.16
CA ASP A 869 16.56 29.45 -3.36
C ASP A 869 17.00 29.49 -4.83
N ILE A 870 16.08 29.73 -5.77
CA ILE A 870 16.40 29.95 -7.18
C ILE A 870 15.69 31.20 -7.69
N SER A 871 16.44 32.07 -8.36
CA SER A 871 15.88 33.23 -9.06
C SER A 871 15.43 32.83 -10.45
N ARG A 872 14.30 33.39 -10.90
CA ARG A 872 13.81 33.28 -12.29
C ARG A 872 14.80 33.82 -13.35
N TYR A 873 15.88 34.49 -12.93
CA TYR A 873 16.93 35.02 -13.80
C TYR A 873 18.24 34.20 -13.78
N ILE A 874 18.26 33.02 -13.17
CA ILE A 874 19.41 32.10 -13.25
C ILE A 874 19.28 31.24 -14.51
N THR A 875 20.25 31.36 -15.41
CA THR A 875 20.31 30.59 -16.67
C THR A 875 21.43 29.55 -16.63
N PRO A 876 21.40 28.54 -17.53
CA PRO A 876 22.49 27.57 -17.71
C PRO A 876 23.87 28.19 -17.98
N LEU A 877 23.94 29.44 -18.44
CA LEU A 877 25.19 30.09 -18.82
C LEU A 877 25.87 30.83 -17.67
N VAL A 878 25.19 31.17 -16.57
CA VAL A 878 25.77 32.01 -15.51
C VAL A 878 27.00 31.36 -14.87
N ILE A 879 28.19 31.93 -15.10
CA ILE A 879 29.43 31.52 -14.43
C ILE A 879 29.51 32.15 -13.04
N GLU A 880 29.24 33.46 -12.96
CA GLU A 880 29.18 34.21 -11.71
C GLU A 880 28.37 35.49 -11.90
N THR A 881 27.79 36.02 -10.82
CA THR A 881 26.98 37.24 -10.89
C THR A 881 27.06 38.08 -9.61
N GLN A 882 26.86 39.38 -9.75
CA GLN A 882 26.79 40.37 -8.69
C GLN A 882 25.57 41.26 -8.95
N THR A 883 24.70 41.44 -7.96
CA THR A 883 23.58 42.40 -8.03
C THR A 883 23.84 43.54 -7.06
N GLU A 884 23.63 44.78 -7.48
CA GLU A 884 23.71 45.95 -6.63
C GLU A 884 22.62 46.97 -6.94
N SER A 885 22.18 47.70 -5.91
CA SER A 885 21.30 48.86 -6.07
C SER A 885 22.10 50.07 -6.58
N ILE A 886 21.60 50.67 -7.66
CA ILE A 886 22.12 51.87 -8.28
C ILE A 886 21.47 53.09 -7.63
N THR A 887 22.30 53.88 -6.95
CA THR A 887 21.87 55.14 -6.30
C THR A 887 22.21 56.38 -7.13
N ALA A 888 23.09 56.24 -8.11
CA ALA A 888 23.44 57.31 -9.04
C ALA A 888 22.24 57.67 -9.93
N SER A 889 21.78 58.92 -9.86
CA SER A 889 20.56 59.38 -10.55
C SER A 889 20.80 60.01 -11.92
N ASP A 890 22.04 60.30 -12.28
CA ASP A 890 22.39 60.92 -13.55
C ASP A 890 23.81 60.54 -14.03
N ARG A 891 24.09 60.83 -15.30
CA ARG A 891 25.34 60.50 -16.00
C ARG A 891 26.61 61.10 -15.39
N THR A 892 26.52 62.08 -14.49
CA THR A 892 27.68 62.71 -13.84
C THR A 892 28.07 62.01 -12.54
N GLN A 893 27.21 61.14 -12.00
CA GLN A 893 27.39 60.45 -10.72
C GLN A 893 27.59 58.94 -10.88
N THR A 894 27.76 58.44 -12.11
CA THR A 894 27.81 57.01 -12.50
C THR A 894 28.42 56.10 -11.44
N GLN A 895 27.71 55.03 -11.09
CA GLN A 895 28.13 54.03 -10.12
C GLN A 895 28.74 52.83 -10.84
N SER A 896 29.95 52.41 -10.41
CA SER A 896 30.60 51.22 -10.94
C SER A 896 30.25 49.99 -10.09
N ILE A 897 29.67 48.96 -10.70
CA ILE A 897 29.49 47.64 -10.09
C ILE A 897 30.62 46.75 -10.57
N SER A 898 31.26 46.02 -9.66
CA SER A 898 32.39 45.16 -9.99
C SER A 898 32.19 43.71 -9.55
N LEU A 899 32.60 42.78 -10.40
CA LEU A 899 32.63 41.36 -10.13
C LEU A 899 34.05 40.81 -10.35
N THR A 900 34.66 40.26 -9.30
CA THR A 900 36.03 39.70 -9.37
C THR A 900 35.99 38.18 -9.26
N LEU A 901 36.59 37.49 -10.23
CA LEU A 901 36.58 36.03 -10.33
C LEU A 901 37.80 35.49 -11.08
N GLU A 902 38.08 34.20 -10.93
CA GLU A 902 39.06 33.47 -11.74
C GLU A 902 38.37 32.94 -13.00
N LEU A 903 38.95 33.23 -14.18
CA LEU A 903 38.42 32.79 -15.46
C LEU A 903 39.42 31.87 -16.19
N PRO A 904 38.97 30.75 -16.78
CA PRO A 904 39.79 29.94 -17.68
C PRO A 904 39.91 30.61 -19.06
N VAL A 905 40.87 30.15 -19.87
CA VAL A 905 40.95 30.53 -21.30
C VAL A 905 39.68 30.08 -22.01
N GLY A 906 39.01 30.98 -22.73
CA GLY A 906 37.78 30.65 -23.45
C GLY A 906 36.91 31.85 -23.78
N ALA A 907 35.87 31.58 -24.57
CA ALA A 907 34.87 32.59 -24.94
C ALA A 907 33.79 32.68 -23.84
N THR A 908 33.41 33.91 -23.49
CA THR A 908 32.40 34.24 -22.48
C THR A 908 31.52 35.39 -22.97
N TYR A 909 30.41 35.65 -22.29
CA TYR A 909 29.65 36.88 -22.37
C TYR A 909 29.78 37.66 -21.08
N LEU A 910 29.87 38.98 -21.22
CA LEU A 910 29.81 39.94 -20.12
C LEU A 910 28.44 40.59 -20.18
N ALA A 911 27.64 40.39 -19.16
CA ALA A 911 26.22 40.69 -19.18
C ALA A 911 25.85 41.73 -18.12
N ALA A 912 25.04 42.71 -18.52
CA ALA A 912 24.43 43.68 -17.61
C ALA A 912 22.91 43.60 -17.75
N SER A 913 22.22 43.40 -16.63
CA SER A 913 20.79 43.11 -16.58
C SER A 913 20.07 44.07 -15.64
N PHE A 914 18.85 44.46 -16.03
CA PHE A 914 17.89 45.18 -15.20
C PHE A 914 16.88 44.16 -14.65
N THR A 915 16.74 44.08 -13.32
CA THR A 915 16.03 42.97 -12.66
C THR A 915 14.79 43.36 -11.87
N ASN A 916 14.51 44.66 -11.72
CA ASN A 916 13.40 45.14 -10.90
C ASN A 916 12.67 46.34 -11.54
N ASP A 917 12.24 46.19 -12.78
CA ASP A 917 11.40 47.17 -13.48
C ASP A 917 10.18 47.60 -12.66
N PHE A 918 9.79 48.86 -12.83
CA PHE A 918 8.62 49.44 -12.17
C PHE A 918 8.08 50.58 -13.02
N TYR A 919 6.78 50.54 -13.31
CA TYR A 919 6.08 51.62 -13.99
C TYR A 919 4.76 51.93 -13.30
N ASP A 920 4.54 53.20 -12.98
CA ASP A 920 3.24 53.73 -12.58
C ASP A 920 2.99 55.09 -13.28
N GLU A 921 1.73 55.39 -13.59
CA GLU A 921 1.38 56.64 -14.28
C GLU A 921 1.78 57.91 -13.50
N GLN A 922 1.84 57.85 -12.15
CA GLN A 922 2.21 58.98 -11.29
C GLN A 922 3.71 59.02 -10.98
N ASP A 923 4.30 57.87 -10.65
CA ASP A 923 5.69 57.79 -10.20
C ASP A 923 6.70 57.67 -11.36
N GLY A 924 6.21 57.43 -12.58
CA GLY A 924 7.01 57.31 -13.78
C GLY A 924 7.59 55.91 -13.97
N ASP A 925 8.67 55.84 -14.75
CA ASP A 925 9.27 54.60 -15.22
C ASP A 925 10.67 54.40 -14.64
N ARG A 926 10.92 53.24 -14.03
CA ARG A 926 12.21 52.90 -13.45
C ARG A 926 13.11 52.37 -14.55
N ASN A 927 14.28 52.98 -14.73
CA ASN A 927 15.18 52.62 -15.81
C ASN A 927 16.60 52.37 -15.31
N LEU A 928 17.27 51.36 -15.87
CA LEU A 928 18.70 51.15 -15.72
C LEU A 928 19.44 51.65 -16.96
N ILE A 929 20.42 52.53 -16.79
CA ILE A 929 21.24 53.06 -17.88
C ILE A 929 22.67 52.61 -17.69
N VAL A 930 23.18 51.82 -18.64
CA VAL A 930 24.55 51.27 -18.63
C VAL A 930 25.39 52.03 -19.65
N SER A 931 26.56 52.50 -19.25
CA SER A 931 27.40 53.42 -20.04
C SER A 931 28.63 52.73 -20.62
N ASN A 932 29.29 51.89 -19.82
CA ASN A 932 30.52 51.22 -20.24
C ASN A 932 30.69 49.89 -19.49
N LEU A 933 31.33 48.91 -20.14
CA LEU A 933 31.71 47.64 -19.53
C LEU A 933 33.22 47.44 -19.68
N ARG A 934 33.93 47.17 -18.59
CA ARG A 934 35.39 47.06 -18.56
C ARG A 934 35.84 45.72 -17.99
N VAL A 935 36.97 45.24 -18.50
CA VAL A 935 37.66 44.05 -18.01
C VAL A 935 39.04 44.46 -17.54
N ARG A 936 39.37 44.18 -16.28
CA ARG A 936 40.69 44.36 -15.70
C ARG A 936 41.33 43.01 -15.39
N ASN A 937 42.63 42.89 -15.66
CA ASN A 937 43.40 41.73 -15.23
C ASN A 937 43.81 41.84 -13.75
N ALA A 938 44.53 40.83 -13.25
CA ALA A 938 45.00 40.76 -11.86
C ALA A 938 45.90 41.93 -11.42
N SER A 939 46.54 42.68 -12.34
CA SER A 939 47.34 43.87 -11.99
C SER A 939 46.52 45.16 -11.94
N GLY A 940 45.21 45.09 -12.20
CA GLY A 940 44.30 46.23 -12.26
C GLY A 940 44.31 46.98 -13.59
N ALA A 941 45.10 46.53 -14.57
CA ALA A 941 45.15 47.13 -15.90
C ALA A 941 43.89 46.78 -16.70
N VAL A 942 43.28 47.78 -17.35
CA VAL A 942 42.15 47.58 -18.26
C VAL A 942 42.65 46.85 -19.51
N VAL A 943 42.19 45.62 -19.72
CA VAL A 943 42.54 44.78 -20.87
C VAL A 943 41.45 44.80 -21.96
N ALA A 944 40.22 45.17 -21.60
CA ALA A 944 39.15 45.47 -22.55
C ALA A 944 38.20 46.53 -22.00
N SER A 945 37.60 47.34 -22.87
CA SER A 945 36.55 48.31 -22.54
C SER A 945 35.58 48.37 -23.71
N TYR A 946 34.28 48.31 -23.40
CA TYR A 946 33.20 48.28 -24.36
C TYR A 946 32.24 49.43 -24.08
N ASN A 947 32.21 50.42 -24.97
CA ASN A 947 31.19 51.45 -24.92
C ASN A 947 29.86 50.84 -25.36
N VAL A 948 28.92 50.71 -24.43
CA VAL A 948 27.61 50.09 -24.71
C VAL A 948 26.68 51.01 -25.51
N ALA A 949 27.04 52.27 -25.72
CA ALA A 949 26.39 53.11 -26.72
C ALA A 949 26.51 52.52 -28.15
N ASP A 950 27.60 51.80 -28.41
CA ASP A 950 27.89 51.19 -29.70
C ASP A 950 27.47 49.70 -29.77
N LEU A 951 26.61 49.24 -28.86
CA LEU A 951 26.24 47.82 -28.68
C LEU A 951 25.84 47.14 -30.00
N GLU A 952 25.08 47.82 -30.86
CA GLU A 952 24.62 47.28 -32.15
C GLU A 952 25.74 47.05 -33.17
N SER A 953 26.91 47.67 -32.95
CA SER A 953 28.10 47.49 -33.79
C SER A 953 29.07 46.44 -33.27
N ILE A 954 28.84 45.92 -32.05
CA ILE A 954 29.68 44.87 -31.45
C ILE A 954 29.25 43.53 -32.02
N GLU A 955 30.14 42.90 -32.80
CA GLU A 955 29.87 41.61 -33.43
C GLU A 955 29.58 40.53 -32.37
N GLY A 956 28.38 39.93 -32.45
CA GLY A 956 27.92 38.88 -31.54
C GLY A 956 27.36 39.38 -30.20
N ALA A 957 27.18 40.70 -30.02
CA ALA A 957 26.44 41.21 -28.88
C ALA A 957 24.96 40.83 -28.96
N ILE A 958 24.36 40.50 -27.82
CA ILE A 958 22.96 40.12 -27.68
C ILE A 958 22.27 41.16 -26.81
N LYS A 959 21.05 41.55 -27.17
CA LYS A 959 20.16 42.37 -26.35
C LYS A 959 18.83 41.64 -26.22
N THR A 960 18.28 41.59 -25.02
CA THR A 960 16.90 41.12 -24.83
C THR A 960 15.94 42.27 -25.10
N THR A 961 14.64 41.97 -25.15
CA THR A 961 13.59 42.99 -25.20
C THR A 961 13.68 43.97 -24.03
N GLY A 962 13.24 45.22 -24.24
CA GLY A 962 13.15 46.21 -23.18
C GLY A 962 14.27 47.26 -23.07
N GLY A 963 15.00 47.57 -24.16
CA GLY A 963 15.97 48.67 -24.12
C GLY A 963 16.37 49.25 -25.47
N SER A 964 16.97 50.44 -25.44
CA SER A 964 17.61 51.05 -26.62
C SER A 964 18.72 52.02 -26.28
N TYR A 965 19.41 52.42 -27.34
CA TYR A 965 20.40 53.48 -27.33
C TYR A 965 19.83 54.80 -26.78
N ARG A 966 20.56 55.43 -25.86
CA ARG A 966 20.27 56.75 -25.31
C ARG A 966 21.57 57.54 -25.11
N GLU A 967 21.79 58.54 -25.97
CA GLU A 967 22.98 59.40 -25.95
C GLU A 967 24.32 58.63 -26.00
N ASP A 968 25.02 58.47 -24.89
CA ASP A 968 26.30 57.76 -24.77
C ASP A 968 26.17 56.51 -23.89
N SER A 969 24.97 55.94 -23.80
CA SER A 969 24.64 54.80 -22.97
C SER A 969 23.55 53.93 -23.59
N TRP A 970 23.33 52.76 -23.00
CA TRP A 970 22.20 51.88 -23.29
C TRP A 970 21.20 51.95 -22.14
N MET A 971 19.94 52.25 -22.45
CA MET A 971 18.86 52.32 -21.47
C MET A 971 18.02 51.04 -21.54
N LEU A 972 17.90 50.35 -20.40
CA LEU A 972 16.95 49.28 -20.16
C LEU A 972 15.76 49.88 -19.42
N TRP A 973 14.62 50.00 -20.11
CA TRP A 973 13.34 50.54 -19.60
C TRP A 973 12.36 49.45 -19.19
N SER A 974 12.87 48.23 -19.11
CA SER A 974 12.11 47.02 -18.86
C SER A 974 13.10 45.96 -18.43
N ASN A 975 12.64 44.98 -17.64
CA ASN A 975 13.46 43.83 -17.28
C ASN A 975 14.12 43.24 -18.54
N GLY A 976 15.44 43.26 -18.60
CA GLY A 976 16.17 43.02 -19.84
C GLY A 976 17.68 43.00 -19.62
N SER A 977 18.46 42.67 -20.64
CA SER A 977 19.89 42.45 -20.53
C SER A 977 20.64 42.76 -21.82
N ILE A 978 21.88 43.21 -21.67
CA ILE A 978 22.86 43.34 -22.76
C ILE A 978 24.01 42.38 -22.48
N LEU A 979 24.41 41.59 -23.48
CA LEU A 979 25.47 40.60 -23.39
C LEU A 979 26.53 40.90 -24.44
N ILE A 980 27.78 41.04 -24.00
CA ILE A 980 28.92 41.39 -24.86
C ILE A 980 29.87 40.20 -24.93
N PRO A 981 30.17 39.67 -26.14
CA PRO A 981 31.11 38.59 -26.29
C PRO A 981 32.53 39.05 -25.93
N HIS A 982 33.21 38.29 -25.08
CA HIS A 982 34.60 38.52 -24.70
C HIS A 982 35.40 37.23 -24.75
N GLN A 983 36.67 37.32 -25.16
CA GLN A 983 37.60 36.19 -25.21
C GLN A 983 38.61 36.35 -24.08
N ILE A 984 38.69 35.36 -23.20
CA ILE A 984 39.74 35.27 -22.17
C ILE A 984 40.94 34.55 -22.79
N ASP A 985 42.01 35.30 -23.04
CA ASP A 985 43.22 34.77 -23.70
C ASP A 985 44.15 34.00 -22.75
N THR A 986 44.13 34.34 -21.46
CA THR A 986 44.98 33.72 -20.42
C THR A 986 44.16 33.41 -19.18
N ALA A 987 44.29 32.20 -18.64
CA ALA A 987 43.61 31.87 -17.39
C ALA A 987 44.16 32.72 -16.23
N GLY A 988 43.28 33.23 -15.38
CA GLY A 988 43.66 33.97 -14.18
C GLY A 988 42.54 34.86 -13.62
N ARG A 989 42.92 35.73 -12.67
CA ARG A 989 41.98 36.63 -11.98
C ARG A 989 41.63 37.84 -12.84
N TYR A 990 40.33 38.07 -13.01
CA TYR A 990 39.78 39.26 -13.69
C TYR A 990 38.79 40.00 -12.79
N THR A 991 38.67 41.30 -13.02
CA THR A 991 37.59 42.14 -12.46
C THR A 991 36.80 42.73 -13.61
N ILE A 992 35.53 42.39 -13.69
CA ILE A 992 34.58 42.95 -14.65
C ILE A 992 33.87 44.11 -13.97
N GLU A 993 33.77 45.25 -14.64
CA GLU A 993 33.13 46.45 -14.12
C GLU A 993 32.07 46.93 -15.10
N ILE A 994 30.89 47.32 -14.61
CA ILE A 994 29.92 48.08 -15.39
C ILE A 994 29.71 49.44 -14.74
N ASP A 995 29.66 50.49 -15.56
CA ASP A 995 29.31 51.83 -15.12
C ASP A 995 27.83 52.09 -15.44
N ALA A 996 27.01 52.25 -14.41
CA ALA A 996 25.58 52.46 -14.57
C ALA A 996 25.03 53.61 -13.72
N TRP A 997 23.89 54.16 -14.13
CA TRP A 997 23.07 55.09 -13.37
C TRP A 997 21.60 54.76 -13.62
N GLY A 998 20.71 55.19 -12.73
CA GLY A 998 19.31 54.81 -12.74
C GLY A 998 18.38 56.02 -12.83
N GLN A 999 17.24 55.85 -13.50
CA GLN A 999 16.09 56.72 -13.28
C GLN A 999 15.19 56.03 -12.27
N GLN A 1000 15.03 56.66 -11.11
CA GLN A 1000 14.27 56.13 -10.00
C GLN A 1000 12.76 56.33 -10.23
N ALA A 1001 11.99 55.27 -10.08
CA ALA A 1001 10.53 55.29 -9.91
C ALA A 1001 10.10 54.20 -8.92
N GLY A 1002 9.01 54.44 -8.21
CA GLY A 1002 8.51 53.56 -7.16
C GLY A 1002 9.40 53.52 -5.90
N PRO A 1003 9.06 52.64 -4.93
CA PRO A 1003 9.65 52.64 -3.59
C PRO A 1003 11.08 52.05 -3.53
N ASP A 1004 11.44 51.15 -4.43
CA ASP A 1004 12.72 50.42 -4.39
C ASP A 1004 13.77 51.01 -5.34
N PRO A 1005 15.07 51.03 -4.97
CA PRO A 1005 16.12 51.54 -5.86
C PRO A 1005 16.27 50.70 -7.13
N VAL A 1006 16.76 51.31 -8.22
CA VAL A 1006 17.13 50.60 -9.46
C VAL A 1006 18.15 49.49 -9.14
N GLU A 1007 17.89 48.25 -9.53
CA GLU A 1007 18.84 47.15 -9.37
C GLU A 1007 19.50 46.77 -10.68
N ALA A 1008 20.83 46.70 -10.65
CA ALA A 1008 21.64 46.24 -11.76
C ALA A 1008 22.36 44.95 -11.39
N LYS A 1009 22.26 43.96 -12.28
CA LYS A 1009 22.93 42.68 -12.16
C LYS A 1009 24.04 42.60 -13.21
N LEU A 1010 25.26 42.36 -12.77
CA LEU A 1010 26.42 42.04 -13.60
C LEU A 1010 26.62 40.52 -13.59
N SER A 1011 26.70 39.88 -14.75
CA SER A 1011 27.04 38.46 -14.88
C SER A 1011 28.19 38.22 -15.86
N VAL A 1012 28.97 37.19 -15.57
CA VAL A 1012 29.86 36.56 -16.56
C VAL A 1012 29.21 35.24 -16.93
N GLU A 1013 29.06 35.00 -18.24
CA GLU A 1013 28.28 33.90 -18.76
C GLU A 1013 29.09 33.04 -19.74
N GLY A 1014 28.93 31.73 -19.70
CA GLY A 1014 29.53 30.80 -20.64
C GLY A 1014 28.93 30.94 -22.04
N ARG A 1015 29.35 30.05 -22.95
CA ARG A 1015 28.77 29.94 -24.29
C ARG A 1015 28.08 28.62 -24.58
N ASP A 1016 28.42 27.59 -23.84
CA ASP A 1016 27.86 26.25 -24.00
C ASP A 1016 26.98 25.92 -22.80
N PRO A 1017 25.64 26.04 -22.92
CA PRO A 1017 24.74 25.71 -21.82
C PRO A 1017 24.74 24.20 -21.51
N SER A 1018 25.15 23.35 -22.46
CA SER A 1018 25.21 21.89 -22.31
C SER A 1018 26.43 21.43 -21.51
N ALA A 1019 27.41 22.30 -21.26
CA ALA A 1019 28.59 21.97 -20.46
C ALA A 1019 28.25 21.60 -19.00
N GLY A 1020 27.12 22.11 -18.48
CA GLY A 1020 26.52 21.65 -17.22
C GLY A 1020 27.37 21.88 -15.96
N ASN A 1021 28.37 22.76 -16.01
CA ASN A 1021 29.36 22.98 -14.96
C ASN A 1021 29.50 24.45 -14.51
N THR A 1022 28.73 25.37 -15.10
CA THR A 1022 28.65 26.76 -14.64
C THR A 1022 27.94 26.84 -13.28
N LYS A 1023 28.11 27.93 -12.54
CA LYS A 1023 27.41 28.14 -11.26
C LYS A 1023 25.89 28.07 -11.44
N GLY A 1024 25.36 28.69 -12.50
CA GLY A 1024 23.95 28.62 -12.88
C GLY A 1024 23.50 27.20 -13.18
N ALA A 1025 24.29 26.44 -13.96
CA ALA A 1025 24.01 25.03 -14.23
C ALA A 1025 23.96 24.19 -12.95
N LEU A 1026 24.89 24.39 -12.01
CA LEU A 1026 24.92 23.65 -10.75
C LEU A 1026 23.72 23.98 -9.85
N ILE A 1027 23.32 25.26 -9.77
CA ILE A 1027 22.10 25.69 -9.06
C ILE A 1027 20.85 25.06 -9.68
N ILE A 1028 20.76 25.08 -11.03
CA ILE A 1028 19.65 24.45 -11.75
C ILE A 1028 19.62 22.94 -11.50
N LYS A 1029 20.77 22.25 -11.57
CA LYS A 1029 20.88 20.81 -11.28
C LYS A 1029 20.47 20.48 -9.85
N ASP A 1030 20.83 21.30 -8.88
CA ASP A 1030 20.39 21.11 -7.50
C ASP A 1030 18.88 21.35 -7.34
N LYS A 1031 18.32 22.34 -8.05
CA LYS A 1031 16.86 22.53 -8.10
C LYS A 1031 16.14 21.36 -8.77
N LEU A 1032 16.69 20.81 -9.86
CA LEU A 1032 16.16 19.60 -10.50
C LEU A 1032 16.22 18.41 -9.54
N ARG A 1033 17.33 18.21 -8.83
CA ARG A 1033 17.45 17.19 -7.77
C ARG A 1033 16.35 17.34 -6.72
N TYR A 1034 16.10 18.56 -6.25
CA TYR A 1034 15.02 18.84 -5.32
C TYR A 1034 13.64 18.51 -5.92
N LEU A 1035 13.37 18.89 -7.18
CA LEU A 1035 12.11 18.57 -7.85
C LEU A 1035 11.92 17.06 -8.06
N HIS A 1036 12.97 16.31 -8.39
CA HIS A 1036 12.93 14.84 -8.42
C HIS A 1036 12.55 14.26 -7.04
N GLN A 1037 13.16 14.76 -5.96
CA GLN A 1037 12.82 14.34 -4.61
C GLN A 1037 11.36 14.67 -4.24
N GLN A 1038 10.88 15.88 -4.55
CA GLN A 1038 9.53 16.30 -4.19
C GLN A 1038 8.44 15.66 -5.07
N MET A 1039 8.66 15.59 -6.39
CA MET A 1039 7.66 15.14 -7.36
C MET A 1039 7.63 13.61 -7.49
N PHE A 1040 8.81 12.97 -7.47
CA PHE A 1040 8.98 11.52 -7.71
C PHE A 1040 9.40 10.73 -6.47
N GLY A 1041 9.83 11.39 -5.39
CA GLY A 1041 10.30 10.69 -4.19
C GLY A 1041 11.70 10.09 -4.32
N GLU A 1042 12.49 10.52 -5.31
CA GLU A 1042 13.82 9.99 -5.56
C GLU A 1042 14.92 10.82 -4.87
N GLU A 1043 15.80 10.16 -4.14
CA GLU A 1043 16.99 10.78 -3.56
C GLU A 1043 18.20 10.59 -4.49
N LEU A 1044 18.43 11.58 -5.34
CA LEU A 1044 19.49 11.56 -6.34
C LEU A 1044 20.65 12.49 -5.96
N SER A 1045 21.86 12.18 -6.41
CA SER A 1045 22.96 13.15 -6.40
C SER A 1045 22.84 14.10 -7.60
N ILE A 1046 23.42 15.30 -7.50
CA ILE A 1046 23.44 16.27 -8.62
C ILE A 1046 24.20 15.76 -9.88
N TYR A 1047 24.96 14.66 -9.74
CA TYR A 1047 25.72 14.02 -10.81
C TYR A 1047 25.05 12.72 -11.31
N ASN A 1048 23.85 12.41 -10.82
CA ASN A 1048 23.10 11.24 -11.27
C ASN A 1048 22.66 11.42 -12.74
N ILE A 1049 22.65 10.33 -13.51
CA ILE A 1049 22.28 10.34 -14.92
C ILE A 1049 20.87 10.90 -15.17
N GLU A 1050 19.91 10.68 -14.26
CA GLU A 1050 18.54 11.22 -14.37
C GLU A 1050 18.52 12.75 -14.23
N ILE A 1051 19.39 13.31 -13.37
CA ILE A 1051 19.55 14.75 -13.22
C ILE A 1051 20.23 15.35 -14.45
N GLU A 1052 21.25 14.68 -15.00
CA GLU A 1052 21.87 15.09 -16.27
C GLU A 1052 20.85 15.09 -17.41
N LYS A 1053 20.00 14.07 -17.53
CA LYS A 1053 18.93 14.00 -18.53
C LYS A 1053 17.89 15.10 -18.37
N SER A 1054 17.48 15.39 -17.14
CA SER A 1054 16.54 16.48 -16.85
C SER A 1054 17.14 17.84 -17.16
N TYR A 1055 18.45 18.01 -16.92
CA TYR A 1055 19.19 19.22 -17.26
C TYR A 1055 19.34 19.40 -18.78
N GLU A 1056 19.64 18.32 -19.52
CA GLU A 1056 19.66 18.31 -20.98
C GLU A 1056 18.32 18.79 -21.57
N LEU A 1057 17.20 18.26 -21.06
CA LEU A 1057 15.85 18.69 -21.47
C LEU A 1057 15.61 20.17 -21.16
N LEU A 1058 15.99 20.64 -19.97
CA LEU A 1058 15.87 22.04 -19.59
C LEU A 1058 16.67 22.96 -20.52
N VAL A 1059 17.91 22.59 -20.87
CA VAL A 1059 18.76 23.35 -21.80
C VAL A 1059 18.16 23.38 -23.20
N GLU A 1060 17.60 22.28 -23.69
CA GLU A 1060 16.92 22.22 -24.98
C GLU A 1060 15.72 23.18 -25.03
N LEU A 1061 14.84 23.10 -24.02
CA LEU A 1061 13.66 23.94 -23.88
C LEU A 1061 14.04 25.43 -23.77
N TRP A 1062 15.00 25.75 -22.91
CA TRP A 1062 15.49 27.11 -22.72
C TRP A 1062 16.12 27.70 -23.98
N THR A 1063 16.99 26.95 -24.65
CA THR A 1063 17.65 27.41 -25.88
C THR A 1063 16.62 27.73 -26.94
N ARG A 1064 15.61 26.86 -27.12
CA ARG A 1064 14.52 27.08 -28.07
C ARG A 1064 13.73 28.35 -27.76
N ARG A 1065 13.32 28.57 -26.50
CA ARG A 1065 12.54 29.75 -26.12
C ARG A 1065 13.34 31.04 -26.26
N ARG A 1066 14.63 31.01 -25.89
CA ARG A 1066 15.53 32.15 -26.03
C ARG A 1066 15.71 32.55 -27.50
N ASP A 1067 15.84 31.58 -28.41
CA ASP A 1067 16.04 31.83 -29.84
C ASP A 1067 14.77 32.40 -30.52
N GLU A 1068 13.59 32.25 -29.89
CA GLU A 1068 12.31 32.84 -30.34
C GLU A 1068 12.08 34.28 -29.84
N ASP A 1069 12.93 34.79 -28.93
CA ASP A 1069 12.89 36.17 -28.38
C ASP A 1069 11.52 36.57 -27.77
N LEU A 1070 10.91 35.63 -27.02
CA LEU A 1070 9.61 35.81 -26.38
C LEU A 1070 9.69 36.81 -25.22
N THR A 1071 8.67 37.68 -25.07
CA THR A 1071 8.63 38.69 -24.00
C THR A 1071 7.98 38.16 -22.73
N TYR A 1072 6.93 37.35 -22.87
CA TYR A 1072 6.21 36.73 -21.75
C TYR A 1072 6.38 35.21 -21.73
N ALA A 1073 6.31 34.64 -20.54
CA ALA A 1073 6.35 33.19 -20.31
C ALA A 1073 5.19 32.43 -21.00
N VAL A 1074 4.14 33.14 -21.43
CA VAL A 1074 2.89 32.60 -21.97
C VAL A 1074 2.60 33.06 -23.41
N ASP A 1075 3.57 33.67 -24.10
CA ASP A 1075 3.40 34.18 -25.48
C ASP A 1075 3.30 33.08 -26.56
N TRP A 1076 3.23 31.80 -26.19
CA TRP A 1076 3.26 30.69 -27.12
C TRP A 1076 1.84 30.26 -27.54
N ASP A 1077 1.61 30.07 -28.85
CA ASP A 1077 0.32 29.72 -29.50
C ASP A 1077 -0.49 28.57 -28.86
N HIS A 1078 0.13 27.74 -28.00
CA HIS A 1078 -0.49 26.59 -27.35
C HIS A 1078 -0.38 26.59 -25.82
N GLU A 1079 0.21 27.62 -25.21
CA GLU A 1079 0.34 27.76 -23.74
C GLU A 1079 -0.71 28.75 -23.22
N ALA A 1080 -1.95 28.27 -23.03
CA ALA A 1080 -2.98 29.06 -22.38
C ALA A 1080 -2.78 29.00 -20.85
N CYS A 1081 -2.38 30.12 -20.24
CA CYS A 1081 -2.31 30.22 -18.79
C CYS A 1081 -3.67 30.59 -18.20
N ARG A 1082 -4.26 29.68 -17.41
CA ARG A 1082 -5.46 29.95 -16.63
C ARG A 1082 -5.11 29.91 -15.15
N ILE A 1083 -5.07 31.08 -14.53
CA ILE A 1083 -4.89 31.20 -13.09
C ILE A 1083 -6.27 31.36 -12.45
N GLY A 1084 -6.66 30.34 -11.69
CA GLY A 1084 -7.98 30.23 -11.05
C GLY A 1084 -8.08 30.86 -9.66
N VAL A 1085 -7.12 31.69 -9.26
CA VAL A 1085 -7.12 32.35 -7.94
C VAL A 1085 -7.99 33.61 -8.00
N GLU A 1086 -8.93 33.73 -7.06
CA GLU A 1086 -9.82 34.89 -6.96
C GLU A 1086 -9.01 36.19 -6.79
N GLY A 1087 -9.41 37.25 -7.49
CA GLY A 1087 -8.72 38.54 -7.47
C GLY A 1087 -7.38 38.58 -8.21
N PHE A 1088 -6.88 37.46 -8.75
CA PHE A 1088 -5.59 37.46 -9.46
C PHE A 1088 -5.59 38.40 -10.67
N TRP A 1089 -6.70 38.44 -11.42
CA TRP A 1089 -6.87 39.25 -12.61
C TRP A 1089 -7.41 40.67 -12.33
N ASP A 1090 -7.65 41.02 -11.07
CA ASP A 1090 -8.15 42.35 -10.68
C ASP A 1090 -7.00 43.40 -10.60
N GLU A 1091 -5.76 42.93 -10.55
CA GLU A 1091 -4.53 43.75 -10.60
C GLU A 1091 -3.84 43.60 -11.97
N ASN A 1092 -3.23 44.67 -12.49
CA ASN A 1092 -2.49 44.64 -13.75
C ASN A 1092 -1.14 43.92 -13.57
N ARG A 1093 -1.16 42.58 -13.45
CA ARG A 1093 0.00 41.73 -13.15
C ARG A 1093 0.78 41.25 -14.39
N ASN A 1094 0.83 42.05 -15.45
CA ASN A 1094 1.59 41.67 -16.65
C ASN A 1094 3.08 41.39 -16.36
N ASP A 1095 3.63 42.03 -15.33
CA ASP A 1095 5.03 41.86 -14.93
C ASP A 1095 5.34 40.48 -14.33
N ASP A 1096 4.35 39.82 -13.72
CA ASP A 1096 4.51 38.44 -13.22
C ASP A 1096 4.87 37.48 -14.36
N PHE A 1097 4.33 37.74 -15.56
CA PHE A 1097 4.54 36.91 -16.75
C PHE A 1097 5.79 37.26 -17.55
N ARG A 1098 6.48 38.38 -17.30
CA ARG A 1098 7.64 38.81 -18.13
C ARG A 1098 8.82 37.85 -18.05
N ASP A 1099 9.30 37.30 -19.16
CA ASP A 1099 10.34 36.28 -19.12
C ASP A 1099 11.57 36.64 -19.97
N PRO A 1100 12.30 37.72 -19.62
CA PRO A 1100 13.38 38.25 -20.46
C PRO A 1100 14.59 37.32 -20.59
N GLN A 1101 14.67 36.28 -19.75
CA GLN A 1101 15.72 35.26 -19.78
C GLN A 1101 15.18 33.89 -20.22
N SER A 1102 13.91 33.83 -20.64
CA SER A 1102 13.21 32.61 -21.10
C SER A 1102 13.20 31.45 -20.10
N MET A 1103 13.42 31.72 -18.81
CA MET A 1103 13.55 30.69 -17.78
C MET A 1103 12.20 30.34 -17.14
N LEU A 1104 11.28 31.30 -16.97
CA LEU A 1104 9.95 30.99 -16.43
C LEU A 1104 9.18 30.05 -17.34
N GLY A 1105 9.13 30.34 -18.63
CA GLY A 1105 8.50 29.49 -19.63
C GLY A 1105 9.15 28.11 -19.69
N THR A 1106 10.47 28.02 -19.55
CA THR A 1106 11.16 26.74 -19.42
C THR A 1106 10.74 25.96 -18.17
N TRP A 1107 10.61 26.62 -17.02
CA TRP A 1107 10.11 25.97 -15.80
C TRP A 1107 8.66 25.51 -15.94
N ILE A 1108 7.81 26.24 -16.66
CA ILE A 1108 6.45 25.80 -17.02
C ILE A 1108 6.50 24.50 -17.82
N SER A 1109 7.33 24.45 -18.87
CA SER A 1109 7.48 23.23 -19.69
C SER A 1109 8.07 22.06 -18.88
N MET A 1110 9.04 22.32 -18.00
CA MET A 1110 9.60 21.31 -17.10
C MET A 1110 8.56 20.79 -16.10
N MET A 1111 7.65 21.64 -15.62
CA MET A 1111 6.57 21.21 -14.74
C MET A 1111 5.58 20.27 -15.44
N VAL A 1112 5.35 20.45 -16.76
CA VAL A 1112 4.57 19.48 -17.54
C VAL A 1112 5.26 18.12 -17.56
N TYR A 1113 6.58 18.08 -17.73
CA TYR A 1113 7.37 16.84 -17.64
C TYR A 1113 7.18 16.17 -16.26
N PHE A 1114 7.40 16.91 -15.17
CA PHE A 1114 7.26 16.35 -13.82
C PHE A 1114 5.84 15.85 -13.53
N MET A 1115 4.80 16.59 -13.91
CA MET A 1115 3.41 16.21 -13.60
C MET A 1115 2.84 15.13 -14.52
N SER A 1116 3.47 14.85 -15.66
CA SER A 1116 3.03 13.81 -16.62
C SER A 1116 3.80 12.50 -16.53
N ASP A 1117 4.92 12.47 -15.80
CA ASP A 1117 5.69 11.25 -15.52
C ASP A 1117 4.89 10.30 -14.61
N TYR A 1118 5.01 9.00 -14.83
CA TYR A 1118 4.29 8.00 -14.03
C TYR A 1118 4.69 8.08 -12.55
N ARG A 1119 5.93 8.42 -12.20
CA ARG A 1119 6.36 8.54 -10.79
C ARG A 1119 5.63 9.63 -10.03
N TYR A 1120 5.03 10.60 -10.72
CA TYR A 1120 4.15 11.59 -10.10
C TYR A 1120 2.77 11.00 -9.75
N LEU A 1121 2.26 10.11 -10.61
CA LEU A 1121 0.93 9.51 -10.50
C LEU A 1121 0.88 8.29 -9.58
N TYR A 1122 2.03 7.71 -9.25
CA TYR A 1122 2.17 6.48 -8.47
C TYR A 1122 2.91 6.74 -7.14
N GLU A 1123 2.73 5.85 -6.17
CA GLU A 1123 3.55 5.75 -4.95
C GLU A 1123 3.92 4.31 -4.59
#